data_AF-A0A1G3A1F9-F1
#
_entry.id   AF-A0A1G3A1F9-F1
#
_cell.length_a   1.000
_cell.length_b   1.000
_cell.length_c   1.000
_cell.angle_alpha   90.00
_cell.angle_beta   90.00
_cell.angle_gamma   90.00
#
_symmetry.space_group_name_H-M   'P 1'
#
loop_
_entity.id
_entity.type
_entity.pdbx_description
1 polymer ?
#
loop_
_entity_poly.entity_id
_entity_poly.type
_entity_poly.pdbx_seq_one_letter_code
_entity_poly.pdbx_strand_id
1 'polypeptide(L)'
;MACFTTVLLSFALTADPGPIETSWGGAAEVAYDMGFATNVRRQAGGGVCLFDIDLIENDAAGAGLSEKGVCAHGIWGTHRARKILPLQDPRALRAFLVVFTYSENPPHPLGFEINGYPGQVTKMNHEVYRWVEIPAHVLKEGANTIDLFCPEAKSAAEGWSLYLARADEFEAGGGDPSRVGETSYGSDDDGATWQQSPFGPDRKTRAEYTIRLSLDRYRREGTLATPVIDLWRGASKDFVVPLRCVVELALDVEATTPAGSEIHYFMRRGTNPSPCGAGWEPYEQVGSGAKLTVKLDGKAVNRRYLQLKAVLATSDPTASPVVHTMRVQAQVEDLVTPLRNMHLVACDNPVMLYPSIDWQWERWDRAEFAQLRQRENLDEILAGSRTQFEAQVRLMNHATQRWRAGGPLPEYPGWDALSILNRIDQAGSGGMCIQGNNFLAGMCMAYGWQARLVNITAHETCEVWNDDFGKWIYLDGYYVNHYVYDQATGEPLSILDMHNRFLDAHYPDRPIDWMHDTMHKEAAVADYSVGLGVVGPGRPIHNGISLAAFARMVPRNNWYEKPLPRPLSHGSSWWPWDGYINWYDERTPPKRQYSLHTDRPQDMWPELNRVHVHATAAAATDRLFVRFETNAPNFSHFELDADETGWKEVAAQWVWLLQSGRNTLRVRAVNKLGAKGKPTVVVLNRTDPP
;
A
#
# COMPACT_ATOMS: atom_id res chain seq x y z
N MET A 1 -29.72 -37.15 -72.09
CA MET A 1 -28.33 -36.69 -71.85
C MET A 1 -28.40 -35.41 -71.05
N ALA A 2 -28.23 -35.51 -69.72
CA ALA A 2 -28.20 -34.36 -68.82
C ALA A 2 -26.74 -34.02 -68.55
N CYS A 3 -26.32 -32.79 -68.86
CA CYS A 3 -25.01 -32.26 -68.52
C CYS A 3 -25.09 -31.60 -67.14
N PHE A 4 -24.40 -32.18 -66.16
CA PHE A 4 -24.14 -31.57 -64.87
C PHE A 4 -22.92 -30.65 -65.01
N THR A 5 -23.12 -29.36 -64.77
CA THR A 5 -22.05 -28.37 -64.70
C THR A 5 -21.56 -28.28 -63.25
N THR A 6 -20.45 -28.93 -62.95
CA THR A 6 -19.78 -28.85 -61.65
C THR A 6 -19.02 -27.53 -61.54
N VAL A 7 -19.50 -26.61 -60.71
CA VAL A 7 -18.77 -25.39 -60.34
C VAL A 7 -17.72 -25.77 -59.28
N LEU A 8 -16.45 -25.82 -59.69
CA LEU A 8 -15.31 -25.92 -58.78
C LEU A 8 -15.07 -24.55 -58.13
N LEU A 9 -15.49 -24.39 -56.87
CA LEU A 9 -14.96 -23.32 -56.01
C LEU A 9 -13.47 -23.62 -55.76
N SER A 10 -12.59 -22.85 -56.40
CA SER A 10 -11.19 -22.76 -55.97
C SER A 10 -11.15 -21.99 -54.66
N PHE A 11 -11.03 -22.70 -53.54
CA PHE A 11 -10.45 -22.12 -52.34
C PHE A 11 -8.97 -21.88 -52.62
N ALA A 12 -8.59 -20.61 -52.77
CA ALA A 12 -7.19 -20.24 -52.64
C ALA A 12 -6.78 -20.57 -51.20
N LEU A 13 -6.08 -21.69 -51.02
CA LEU A 13 -5.27 -21.97 -49.84
C LEU A 13 -4.24 -20.84 -49.74
N THR A 14 -4.60 -19.78 -49.01
CA THR A 14 -3.60 -18.85 -48.50
C THR A 14 -2.72 -19.67 -47.58
N ALA A 15 -1.41 -19.66 -47.83
CA ALA A 15 -0.44 -20.34 -46.98
C ALA A 15 -0.69 -19.90 -45.54
N ASP A 16 -1.00 -20.87 -44.67
CA ASP A 16 -1.23 -20.63 -43.26
C ASP A 16 0.04 -19.97 -42.72
N PRO A 17 0.00 -18.71 -42.26
CA PRO A 17 1.16 -18.12 -41.61
C PRO A 17 1.43 -19.00 -40.39
N GLY A 18 2.58 -19.66 -40.36
CA GLY A 18 2.95 -20.56 -39.27
C GLY A 18 2.84 -19.87 -37.89
N PRO A 19 2.96 -20.64 -36.80
CA PRO A 19 2.70 -20.15 -35.45
C PRO A 19 3.40 -18.82 -35.16
N ILE A 20 2.64 -17.86 -34.64
CA ILE A 20 3.10 -16.53 -34.25
C ILE A 20 3.71 -16.63 -32.85
N GLU A 21 4.90 -16.08 -32.66
CA GLU A 21 5.50 -16.01 -31.33
C GLU A 21 5.03 -14.76 -30.58
N THR A 22 4.60 -14.97 -29.34
CA THR A 22 4.31 -13.91 -28.36
C THR A 22 5.21 -14.11 -27.15
N SER A 23 5.60 -13.02 -26.49
CA SER A 23 6.46 -13.08 -25.31
C SER A 23 6.06 -12.02 -24.29
N TRP A 24 6.24 -12.34 -23.01
CA TRP A 24 6.11 -11.42 -21.89
C TRP A 24 7.25 -11.64 -20.91
N GLY A 25 7.69 -10.59 -20.24
CA GLY A 25 8.67 -10.65 -19.16
C GLY A 25 10.05 -10.18 -19.60
N GLY A 26 11.10 -10.72 -18.96
CA GLY A 26 12.45 -10.19 -19.05
C GLY A 26 13.09 -10.18 -17.67
N ALA A 27 13.57 -9.02 -17.22
CA ALA A 27 14.07 -8.82 -15.86
C ALA A 27 12.96 -9.10 -14.83
N ALA A 28 13.29 -9.74 -13.70
CA ALA A 28 12.32 -10.09 -12.66
C ALA A 28 11.64 -8.86 -12.04
N GLU A 29 12.30 -7.72 -12.10
CA GLU A 29 11.82 -6.39 -11.75
C GLU A 29 10.53 -6.02 -12.49
N VAL A 30 10.32 -6.51 -13.72
CA VAL A 30 9.06 -6.29 -14.45
C VAL A 30 7.90 -7.00 -13.74
N ALA A 31 8.13 -8.21 -13.21
CA ALA A 31 7.14 -8.90 -12.38
C ALA A 31 6.95 -8.19 -11.03
N TYR A 32 8.02 -7.63 -10.46
CA TYR A 32 7.94 -6.81 -9.24
C TYR A 32 7.07 -5.58 -9.48
N ASP A 33 7.28 -4.83 -10.56
CA ASP A 33 6.55 -3.60 -10.84
C ASP A 33 5.10 -3.83 -11.21
N MET A 34 4.81 -4.89 -11.96
CA MET A 34 3.49 -5.06 -12.56
C MET A 34 2.64 -6.12 -11.86
N GLY A 35 3.27 -7.04 -11.13
CA GLY A 35 2.63 -8.24 -10.61
C GLY A 35 2.32 -8.17 -9.11
N PHE A 36 2.70 -9.20 -8.38
CA PHE A 36 2.46 -9.32 -6.94
C PHE A 36 3.77 -9.65 -6.22
N ALA A 37 4.01 -9.04 -5.07
CA ALA A 37 5.24 -9.16 -4.31
C ALA A 37 4.92 -9.14 -2.82
N THR A 38 5.41 -10.14 -2.09
CA THR A 38 5.21 -10.24 -0.64
C THR A 38 6.53 -10.68 -0.01
N ASN A 39 7.03 -9.94 0.98
CA ASN A 39 8.33 -10.19 1.64
C ASN A 39 9.50 -10.33 0.66
N VAL A 40 9.47 -9.60 -0.46
CA VAL A 40 10.56 -9.52 -1.44
C VAL A 40 10.84 -8.06 -1.79
N ARG A 41 12.05 -7.77 -2.25
CA ARG A 41 12.51 -6.44 -2.67
C ARG A 41 13.43 -6.53 -3.88
N ARG A 42 13.65 -5.39 -4.53
CA ARG A 42 14.73 -5.23 -5.49
C ARG A 42 16.09 -5.40 -4.83
N GLN A 43 17.01 -6.07 -5.53
CA GLN A 43 18.41 -6.12 -5.17
C GLN A 43 19.19 -5.02 -5.90
N ALA A 44 20.14 -4.37 -5.24
CA ALA A 44 20.94 -3.28 -5.84
C ALA A 44 21.74 -3.69 -7.10
N GLY A 45 22.00 -5.00 -7.28
CA GLY A 45 22.69 -5.56 -8.46
C GLY A 45 21.76 -6.02 -9.58
N GLY A 46 20.46 -5.76 -9.47
CA GLY A 46 19.42 -6.33 -10.33
C GLY A 46 18.83 -7.62 -9.77
N GLY A 47 17.61 -7.92 -10.19
CA GLY A 47 16.80 -9.03 -9.70
C GLY A 47 16.00 -8.71 -8.43
N VAL A 48 15.26 -9.72 -7.98
CA VAL A 48 14.36 -9.66 -6.81
C VAL A 48 14.76 -10.71 -5.79
N CYS A 49 14.97 -10.31 -4.56
CA CYS A 49 15.37 -11.15 -3.44
C CYS A 49 14.38 -11.03 -2.26
N LEU A 50 14.57 -11.82 -1.21
CA LEU A 50 13.77 -11.70 0.02
C LEU A 50 13.97 -10.31 0.66
N PHE A 51 12.93 -9.80 1.33
CA PHE A 51 13.04 -8.58 2.13
C PHE A 51 14.02 -8.81 3.28
N ASP A 52 14.85 -7.82 3.59
CA ASP A 52 16.07 -7.96 4.39
C ASP A 52 16.03 -7.20 5.72
N ILE A 53 14.84 -6.84 6.21
CA ILE A 53 14.65 -6.33 7.57
C ILE A 53 13.70 -7.24 8.32
N ASP A 54 14.13 -7.68 9.50
CA ASP A 54 13.33 -8.46 10.45
C ASP A 54 13.27 -7.72 11.80
N LEU A 55 12.06 -7.42 12.27
CA LEU A 55 11.83 -6.70 13.52
C LEU A 55 11.42 -7.68 14.62
N ILE A 56 12.07 -7.57 15.77
CA ILE A 56 11.80 -8.36 16.96
C ILE A 56 11.24 -7.43 18.03
N GLU A 57 9.95 -7.59 18.32
CA GLU A 57 9.18 -6.74 19.23
C GLU A 57 8.03 -7.53 19.88
N ASN A 58 7.48 -6.97 20.96
CA ASN A 58 6.28 -7.49 21.64
C ASN A 58 5.53 -6.35 22.37
N ASP A 59 5.61 -5.14 21.83
CA ASP A 59 5.17 -3.90 22.47
C ASP A 59 4.14 -3.13 21.63
N ALA A 60 4.15 -3.28 20.30
CA ALA A 60 3.47 -2.38 19.38
C ALA A 60 1.96 -2.21 19.62
N ALA A 61 1.26 -3.26 20.06
CA ALA A 61 -0.20 -3.22 20.26
C ALA A 61 -0.63 -2.34 21.45
N GLY A 62 0.18 -2.25 22.50
CA GLY A 62 -0.15 -1.47 23.71
C GLY A 62 0.69 -0.21 23.90
N ALA A 63 1.63 0.07 22.99
CA ALA A 63 2.58 1.16 23.09
C ALA A 63 1.92 2.52 22.81
N GLY A 64 2.20 3.52 23.65
CA GLY A 64 1.78 4.90 23.43
C GLY A 64 1.28 5.59 24.69
N LEU A 65 0.67 6.77 24.50
CA LEU A 65 0.02 7.51 25.58
C LEU A 65 -1.29 6.83 25.99
N SER A 66 -1.45 6.51 27.28
CA SER A 66 -2.66 5.88 27.82
C SER A 66 -3.29 6.76 28.89
N GLU A 67 -4.62 6.83 28.87
CA GLU A 67 -5.44 7.48 29.91
C GLU A 67 -5.57 6.62 31.17
N LYS A 68 -5.18 5.34 31.11
CA LYS A 68 -5.34 4.36 32.20
C LYS A 68 -4.22 4.45 33.25
N GLY A 69 -3.43 5.52 33.22
CA GLY A 69 -2.38 5.83 34.20
C GLY A 69 -0.97 5.74 33.61
N VAL A 70 -0.08 5.04 34.32
CA VAL A 70 1.36 4.97 33.98
C VAL A 70 1.56 4.43 32.56
N CYS A 71 2.17 5.22 31.69
CA CYS A 71 2.48 4.87 30.30
C CYS A 71 3.94 5.16 29.93
N ALA A 72 4.74 5.54 30.92
CA ALA A 72 6.12 5.96 30.77
C ALA A 72 6.95 5.54 31.99
N HIS A 73 8.24 5.30 31.79
CA HIS A 73 9.19 5.04 32.87
C HIS A 73 10.51 5.79 32.65
N GLY A 74 10.94 6.52 33.68
CA GLY A 74 12.16 7.34 33.65
C GLY A 74 13.42 6.54 34.00
N ILE A 75 14.48 6.77 33.23
CA ILE A 75 15.81 6.15 33.34
C ILE A 75 16.82 7.27 33.62
N TRP A 76 17.31 7.31 34.87
CA TRP A 76 18.22 8.33 35.40
C TRP A 76 18.79 7.87 36.74
N GLY A 77 20.00 8.33 37.09
CA GLY A 77 20.65 7.97 38.34
C GLY A 77 20.71 6.45 38.52
N THR A 78 20.09 5.95 39.58
CA THR A 78 20.04 4.52 39.90
C THR A 78 18.89 3.75 39.23
N HIS A 79 17.99 4.45 38.52
CA HIS A 79 16.85 3.83 37.84
C HIS A 79 17.28 3.21 36.51
N ARG A 80 17.05 1.91 36.35
CA ARG A 80 17.43 1.14 35.15
C ARG A 80 16.23 0.38 34.56
N ALA A 81 16.28 0.13 33.27
CA ALA A 81 15.35 -0.75 32.56
C ALA A 81 16.08 -1.96 32.01
N ARG A 82 15.43 -3.12 32.05
CA ARG A 82 15.89 -4.35 31.40
C ARG A 82 14.79 -4.90 30.53
N LYS A 83 15.14 -5.24 29.29
CA LYS A 83 14.30 -5.96 28.34
C LYS A 83 14.96 -7.29 28.00
N ILE A 84 14.16 -8.34 27.87
CA ILE A 84 14.61 -9.64 27.38
C ILE A 84 13.91 -9.95 26.07
N LEU A 85 14.65 -10.05 24.97
CA LEU A 85 14.10 -10.42 23.66
C LEU A 85 14.61 -11.79 23.24
N PRO A 86 13.74 -12.81 23.12
CA PRO A 86 14.16 -14.13 22.64
C PRO A 86 14.37 -14.12 21.13
N LEU A 87 15.48 -14.70 20.67
CA LEU A 87 15.78 -14.93 19.26
C LEU A 87 15.84 -16.43 18.97
N GLN A 88 15.11 -16.90 17.96
CA GLN A 88 15.23 -18.27 17.48
C GLN A 88 16.52 -18.48 16.66
N ASP A 89 17.02 -17.41 16.05
CA ASP A 89 18.23 -17.41 15.25
C ASP A 89 18.88 -16.02 15.46
N PRO A 90 20.12 -15.92 15.95
CA PRO A 90 20.79 -14.64 16.14
C PRO A 90 21.48 -14.12 14.88
N ARG A 91 21.59 -14.93 13.82
CA ARG A 91 22.33 -14.54 12.61
C ARG A 91 21.64 -13.38 11.91
N ALA A 92 22.44 -12.37 11.57
CA ALA A 92 22.07 -11.18 10.82
C ALA A 92 23.33 -10.56 10.18
N LEU A 93 23.15 -9.79 9.11
CA LEU A 93 24.22 -9.00 8.50
C LEU A 93 24.57 -7.81 9.40
N ARG A 94 23.55 -7.14 9.94
CA ARG A 94 23.67 -6.02 10.89
C ARG A 94 22.53 -6.10 11.90
N ALA A 95 22.71 -5.51 13.07
CA ALA A 95 21.71 -5.50 14.13
C ALA A 95 21.59 -4.11 14.75
N PHE A 96 20.39 -3.73 15.17
CA PHE A 96 20.10 -2.42 15.72
C PHE A 96 19.27 -2.54 16.99
N LEU A 97 19.71 -1.85 18.02
CA LEU A 97 18.85 -1.55 19.17
C LEU A 97 17.93 -0.40 18.78
N VAL A 98 16.63 -0.56 18.97
CA VAL A 98 15.62 0.46 18.67
C VAL A 98 14.86 0.79 19.96
N VAL A 99 14.82 2.06 20.34
CA VAL A 99 14.23 2.54 21.59
C VAL A 99 13.20 3.62 21.30
N PHE A 100 11.99 3.47 21.83
CA PHE A 100 10.96 4.50 21.76
C PHE A 100 10.97 5.35 23.03
N THR A 101 11.27 6.64 22.87
CA THR A 101 11.41 7.61 23.97
C THR A 101 10.60 8.88 23.71
N TYR A 102 10.17 9.56 24.76
CA TYR A 102 9.58 10.91 24.65
C TYR A 102 10.47 12.01 25.20
N SER A 103 11.71 11.70 25.63
CA SER A 103 12.65 12.74 26.07
C SER A 103 12.99 13.65 24.90
N GLU A 104 12.76 14.96 25.01
CA GLU A 104 13.02 15.89 23.91
C GLU A 104 14.51 16.08 23.64
N ASN A 105 15.26 16.53 24.64
CA ASN A 105 16.70 16.83 24.54
C ASN A 105 17.44 16.42 25.82
N PRO A 106 17.64 15.12 26.07
CA PRO A 106 18.37 14.65 27.24
C PRO A 106 19.85 15.09 27.17
N PRO A 107 20.42 15.72 28.22
CA PRO A 107 21.80 16.21 28.23
C PRO A 107 22.86 15.10 28.32
N HIS A 108 22.44 13.88 28.71
CA HIS A 108 23.31 12.72 28.86
C HIS A 108 22.86 11.60 27.92
N PRO A 109 23.79 10.84 27.33
CA PRO A 109 23.44 9.69 26.49
C PRO A 109 22.75 8.60 27.32
N LEU A 110 21.84 7.85 26.69
CA LEU A 110 21.29 6.65 27.29
C LEU A 110 22.32 5.53 27.11
N GLY A 111 22.98 5.14 28.19
CA GLY A 111 23.82 3.95 28.20
C GLY A 111 22.98 2.69 28.02
N PHE A 112 23.54 1.71 27.32
CA PHE A 112 22.97 0.38 27.23
C PHE A 112 24.03 -0.70 27.37
N GLU A 113 23.61 -1.89 27.79
CA GLU A 113 24.38 -3.12 27.72
C GLU A 113 23.52 -4.23 27.11
N ILE A 114 24.01 -4.89 26.05
CA ILE A 114 23.35 -6.04 25.42
C ILE A 114 24.24 -7.25 25.56
N ASN A 115 23.81 -8.24 26.34
CA ASN A 115 24.61 -9.44 26.63
C ASN A 115 26.06 -9.12 27.05
N GLY A 116 26.29 -8.06 27.83
CA GLY A 116 27.64 -7.62 28.23
C GLY A 116 28.33 -6.64 27.26
N TYR A 117 27.76 -6.37 26.08
CA TYR A 117 28.29 -5.39 25.15
C TYR A 117 27.76 -3.98 25.46
N PRO A 118 28.63 -3.02 25.83
CA PRO A 118 28.19 -1.67 26.16
C PRO A 118 28.01 -0.79 24.92
N GLY A 119 27.11 0.17 24.99
CA GLY A 119 26.98 1.24 24.01
C GLY A 119 26.14 2.40 24.51
N GLN A 120 25.85 3.35 23.62
CA GLN A 120 25.09 4.55 23.96
C GLN A 120 24.10 4.92 22.85
N VAL A 121 22.95 5.47 23.25
CA VAL A 121 21.97 6.12 22.37
C VAL A 121 21.98 7.62 22.64
N THR A 122 22.07 8.41 21.57
CA THR A 122 21.98 9.87 21.61
C THR A 122 20.75 10.34 20.83
N LYS A 123 20.30 11.56 21.13
CA LYS A 123 19.19 12.22 20.44
C LYS A 123 19.64 13.60 19.96
N MET A 124 19.49 13.85 18.66
CA MET A 124 19.96 15.08 17.99
C MET A 124 18.88 15.78 17.17
N ASN A 125 17.71 15.14 17.02
CA ASN A 125 16.57 15.68 16.30
C ASN A 125 15.27 15.29 17.04
N HIS A 126 14.14 15.69 16.49
CA HIS A 126 12.82 15.43 17.08
C HIS A 126 12.34 13.98 16.92
N GLU A 127 13.07 13.09 16.23
CA GLU A 127 12.65 11.69 16.10
C GLU A 127 12.69 11.00 17.49
N VAL A 128 11.56 10.41 17.85
CA VAL A 128 11.30 9.78 19.15
C VAL A 128 11.67 8.30 19.19
N TYR A 129 11.75 7.66 18.03
CA TYR A 129 12.44 6.38 17.90
C TYR A 129 13.91 6.62 17.63
N ARG A 130 14.77 6.18 18.55
CA ARG A 130 16.22 6.21 18.36
C ARG A 130 16.72 4.82 18.08
N TRP A 131 17.70 4.69 17.19
CA TRP A 131 18.38 3.42 16.99
C TRP A 131 19.87 3.59 16.80
N VAL A 132 20.59 2.54 17.15
CA VAL A 132 22.04 2.46 17.06
C VAL A 132 22.41 1.06 16.61
N GLU A 133 23.39 0.99 15.72
CA GLU A 133 23.94 -0.28 15.26
C GLU A 133 24.74 -0.95 16.39
N ILE A 134 24.54 -2.25 16.54
CA ILE A 134 25.29 -3.11 17.44
C ILE A 134 25.94 -4.23 16.62
N PRO A 135 27.10 -4.76 17.04
CA PRO A 135 27.69 -5.89 16.34
C PRO A 135 26.78 -7.12 16.41
N ALA A 136 26.41 -7.72 15.27
CA ALA A 136 25.46 -8.84 15.25
C ALA A 136 25.89 -10.03 16.13
N HIS A 137 27.20 -10.25 16.28
CA HIS A 137 27.76 -11.35 17.09
C HIS A 137 27.51 -11.21 18.61
N VAL A 138 27.01 -10.06 19.09
CA VAL A 138 26.62 -9.89 20.50
C VAL A 138 25.29 -10.57 20.80
N LEU A 139 24.48 -10.84 19.77
CA LEU A 139 23.21 -11.54 19.88
C LEU A 139 23.44 -13.05 19.96
N LYS A 140 22.57 -13.73 20.70
CA LYS A 140 22.60 -15.18 20.88
C LYS A 140 21.22 -15.80 20.69
N GLU A 141 21.20 -17.09 20.39
CA GLU A 141 19.97 -17.87 20.41
C GLU A 141 19.37 -17.89 21.83
N GLY A 142 18.05 -17.83 21.92
CA GLY A 142 17.33 -17.68 23.17
C GLY A 142 17.31 -16.24 23.67
N ALA A 143 17.35 -16.06 24.99
CA ALA A 143 17.13 -14.78 25.65
C ALA A 143 18.30 -13.81 25.47
N ASN A 144 18.04 -12.64 24.88
CA ASN A 144 18.98 -11.52 24.79
C ASN A 144 18.57 -10.45 25.81
N THR A 145 19.46 -10.16 26.76
CA THR A 145 19.21 -9.18 27.81
C THR A 145 19.75 -7.83 27.38
N ILE A 146 18.91 -6.81 27.47
CA ILE A 146 19.17 -5.42 27.09
C ILE A 146 18.90 -4.55 28.31
N ASP A 147 19.96 -4.00 28.91
CA ASP A 147 19.86 -3.09 30.04
C ASP A 147 20.06 -1.65 29.55
N LEU A 148 19.26 -0.71 30.05
CA LEU A 148 19.33 0.72 29.76
C LEU A 148 19.53 1.50 31.06
N PHE A 149 20.44 2.47 31.05
CA PHE A 149 20.83 3.25 32.23
C PHE A 149 21.34 4.65 31.86
N CYS A 150 21.24 5.61 32.78
CA CYS A 150 21.75 6.97 32.61
C CYS A 150 22.22 7.54 33.96
N PRO A 151 23.34 7.03 34.52
CA PRO A 151 23.79 7.35 35.88
C PRO A 151 24.23 8.81 36.04
N GLU A 152 24.63 9.48 34.96
CA GLU A 152 25.02 10.88 34.98
C GLU A 152 23.83 11.83 35.21
N ALA A 153 22.62 11.43 34.79
CA ALA A 153 21.40 12.20 35.01
C ALA A 153 21.00 12.18 36.49
N LYS A 154 21.00 13.34 37.13
CA LYS A 154 20.72 13.49 38.58
C LYS A 154 19.23 13.63 38.89
N SER A 155 18.41 13.77 37.87
CA SER A 155 16.96 13.89 37.98
C SER A 155 16.27 13.28 36.77
N ALA A 156 14.97 12.99 36.90
CA ALA A 156 14.15 12.49 35.80
C ALA A 156 14.12 13.45 34.58
N ALA A 157 14.27 14.76 34.80
CA ALA A 157 14.31 15.76 33.73
C ALA A 157 15.61 15.75 32.93
N GLU A 158 16.72 15.34 33.55
CA GLU A 158 18.01 15.14 32.89
C GLU A 158 18.11 13.74 32.24
N GLY A 159 17.17 12.86 32.56
CA GLY A 159 17.14 11.46 32.17
C GLY A 159 16.46 11.19 30.84
N TRP A 160 16.31 9.89 30.59
CA TRP A 160 15.53 9.36 29.49
C TRP A 160 14.19 8.90 30.01
N SER A 161 13.18 8.93 29.15
CA SER A 161 11.92 8.32 29.50
C SER A 161 11.37 7.50 28.35
N LEU A 162 11.06 6.25 28.69
CA LEU A 162 10.66 5.20 27.77
C LEU A 162 9.16 5.04 27.84
N TYR A 163 8.51 4.91 26.69
CA TYR A 163 7.11 4.53 26.67
C TYR A 163 6.93 3.08 27.14
N LEU A 164 5.76 2.81 27.70
CA LEU A 164 5.36 1.49 28.14
C LEU A 164 4.21 1.01 27.26
N ALA A 165 4.29 -0.25 26.85
CA ALA A 165 3.21 -0.95 26.19
C ALA A 165 2.36 -1.68 27.22
N ARG A 166 1.20 -1.10 27.57
CA ARG A 166 0.37 -1.60 28.67
C ARG A 166 -0.48 -2.78 28.24
N ALA A 167 -0.52 -3.84 29.05
CA ALA A 167 -1.29 -5.04 28.77
C ALA A 167 -2.79 -4.76 28.58
N ASP A 168 -3.34 -3.80 29.32
CA ASP A 168 -4.76 -3.41 29.23
C ASP A 168 -5.10 -2.55 28.00
N GLU A 169 -4.13 -2.31 27.09
CA GLU A 169 -4.32 -1.66 25.79
C GLU A 169 -4.12 -2.62 24.60
N PHE A 170 -3.57 -3.82 24.82
CA PHE A 170 -3.17 -4.74 23.74
C PHE A 170 -4.32 -5.15 22.84
N GLU A 171 -5.47 -5.52 23.42
CA GLU A 171 -6.62 -5.99 22.63
C GLU A 171 -7.10 -4.91 21.65
N ALA A 172 -7.08 -3.64 22.05
CA ALA A 172 -7.45 -2.53 21.19
C ALA A 172 -6.46 -2.35 20.02
N GLY A 173 -5.16 -2.55 20.27
CA GLY A 173 -4.13 -2.57 19.23
C GLY A 173 -4.03 -3.88 18.42
N GLY A 174 -4.87 -4.88 18.73
CA GLY A 174 -4.89 -6.17 18.05
C GLY A 174 -3.86 -7.19 18.54
N GLY A 175 -3.28 -6.99 19.73
CA GLY A 175 -2.32 -7.89 20.36
C GLY A 175 -2.93 -8.75 21.47
N ASP A 176 -2.21 -9.79 21.88
CA ASP A 176 -2.57 -10.66 23.01
C ASP A 176 -1.99 -10.11 24.34
N PRO A 177 -2.82 -9.77 25.34
CA PRO A 177 -2.38 -9.22 26.62
C PRO A 177 -1.79 -10.26 27.61
N SER A 178 -1.87 -11.56 27.30
CA SER A 178 -1.66 -12.66 28.25
C SER A 178 -0.24 -12.68 28.85
N ARG A 179 0.78 -12.45 28.02
CA ARG A 179 2.20 -12.53 28.40
C ARG A 179 2.90 -11.17 28.52
N VAL A 180 2.14 -10.09 28.39
CA VAL A 180 2.69 -8.73 28.45
C VAL A 180 3.26 -8.48 29.84
N GLY A 181 4.48 -7.98 29.89
CA GLY A 181 5.22 -7.67 31.12
C GLY A 181 6.09 -8.81 31.64
N GLU A 182 6.08 -9.97 30.99
CA GLU A 182 6.97 -11.09 31.33
C GLU A 182 8.42 -10.85 30.93
N THR A 183 8.69 -9.88 30.04
CA THR A 183 10.03 -9.65 29.49
C THR A 183 10.65 -8.30 29.84
N SER A 184 10.02 -7.55 30.76
CA SER A 184 10.45 -6.21 31.16
C SER A 184 10.63 -6.09 32.66
N TYR A 185 11.76 -5.51 33.08
CA TYR A 185 12.18 -5.39 34.48
C TYR A 185 12.71 -3.99 34.79
N GLY A 186 12.33 -3.42 35.93
CA GLY A 186 12.90 -2.16 36.44
C GLY A 186 13.86 -2.42 37.59
N SER A 187 14.80 -1.52 37.81
CA SER A 187 15.66 -1.47 38.99
C SER A 187 15.72 -0.04 39.52
N ASP A 188 15.73 0.10 40.85
CA ASP A 188 15.85 1.39 41.56
C ASP A 188 17.18 1.51 42.32
N ASP A 189 18.00 0.44 42.31
CA ASP A 189 19.22 0.25 43.09
C ASP A 189 20.44 -0.02 42.18
N ASP A 190 20.47 0.66 41.04
CA ASP A 190 21.57 0.63 40.09
C ASP A 190 21.84 -0.76 39.48
N GLY A 191 20.78 -1.55 39.31
CA GLY A 191 20.83 -2.88 38.70
C GLY A 191 21.21 -4.00 39.67
N ALA A 192 21.33 -3.71 40.97
CA ALA A 192 21.61 -4.72 42.00
C ALA A 192 20.43 -5.69 42.16
N THR A 193 19.20 -5.20 42.07
CA THR A 193 17.98 -6.01 42.03
C THR A 193 17.10 -5.63 40.84
N TRP A 194 16.38 -6.62 40.30
CA TRP A 194 15.49 -6.47 39.16
C TRP A 194 14.08 -6.89 39.51
N GLN A 195 13.13 -6.01 39.25
CA GLN A 195 11.71 -6.22 39.52
C GLN A 195 10.96 -6.31 38.21
N GLN A 196 10.36 -7.46 37.94
CA GLN A 196 9.53 -7.66 36.76
C GLN A 196 8.32 -6.70 36.81
N SER A 197 7.85 -6.26 35.64
CA SER A 197 6.54 -5.61 35.54
C SER A 197 5.48 -6.44 36.31
N PRO A 198 4.62 -5.81 37.12
CA PRO A 198 4.06 -4.47 36.90
C PRO A 198 4.88 -3.25 37.36
N PHE A 199 4.73 -2.14 36.64
CA PHE A 199 5.38 -0.86 36.87
C PHE A 199 4.46 0.18 37.55
N GLY A 200 5.08 1.31 37.88
CA GLY A 200 4.44 2.47 38.51
C GLY A 200 4.48 2.43 40.05
N PRO A 201 4.14 3.54 40.71
CA PRO A 201 4.18 3.67 42.17
C PRO A 201 3.35 2.59 42.89
N ASP A 202 2.18 2.25 42.32
CA ASP A 202 1.26 1.28 42.91
C ASP A 202 1.56 -0.17 42.51
N ARG A 203 2.56 -0.42 41.65
CA ARG A 203 2.91 -1.75 41.12
C ARG A 203 1.71 -2.49 40.50
N LYS A 204 0.91 -1.79 39.69
CA LYS A 204 -0.29 -2.34 39.04
C LYS A 204 -0.26 -2.33 37.51
N THR A 205 0.62 -1.54 36.90
CA THR A 205 0.64 -1.41 35.44
C THR A 205 1.48 -2.52 34.83
N ARG A 206 0.83 -3.61 34.42
CA ARG A 206 1.49 -4.68 33.67
C ARG A 206 1.82 -4.16 32.27
N ALA A 207 3.11 -4.07 31.92
CA ALA A 207 3.54 -3.47 30.66
C ALA A 207 4.91 -3.97 30.19
N GLU A 208 5.15 -3.84 28.89
CA GLU A 208 6.45 -4.04 28.27
C GLU A 208 7.16 -2.70 28.02
N TYR A 209 8.49 -2.65 28.17
CA TYR A 209 9.26 -1.55 27.58
C TYR A 209 9.20 -1.64 26.06
N THR A 210 9.05 -0.48 25.43
CA THR A 210 9.06 -0.29 23.97
C THR A 210 10.50 -0.24 23.46
N ILE A 211 11.17 -1.40 23.54
CA ILE A 211 12.54 -1.67 23.11
C ILE A 211 12.49 -2.84 22.14
N ARG A 212 13.08 -2.66 20.95
CA ARG A 212 13.03 -3.63 19.84
C ARG A 212 14.44 -3.93 19.33
N LEU A 213 14.59 -5.06 18.64
CA LEU A 213 15.75 -5.33 17.79
C LEU A 213 15.33 -5.31 16.33
N SER A 214 16.00 -4.51 15.51
CA SER A 214 15.85 -4.53 14.05
C SER A 214 17.08 -5.18 13.45
N LEU A 215 16.89 -6.24 12.67
CA LEU A 215 17.96 -7.06 12.11
C LEU A 215 17.98 -6.90 10.60
N ASP A 216 19.13 -6.53 10.04
CA ASP A 216 19.38 -6.61 8.60
C ASP A 216 19.64 -8.08 8.27
N ARG A 217 18.58 -8.80 7.90
CA ARG A 217 18.61 -10.21 7.54
C ARG A 217 17.38 -10.57 6.71
N TYR A 218 17.54 -11.53 5.81
CA TYR A 218 16.47 -11.97 4.93
C TYR A 218 15.35 -12.68 5.71
N ARG A 219 14.10 -12.29 5.42
CA ARG A 219 12.90 -13.00 5.87
C ARG A 219 12.95 -14.44 5.36
N ARG A 220 12.35 -15.37 6.10
CA ARG A 220 12.41 -16.82 5.78
C ARG A 220 11.78 -17.18 4.44
N GLU A 221 10.71 -16.47 4.05
CA GLU A 221 9.96 -16.74 2.82
C GLU A 221 9.37 -15.45 2.25
N GLY A 222 9.28 -15.41 0.93
CA GLY A 222 8.60 -14.37 0.16
C GLY A 222 8.13 -14.88 -1.19
N THR A 223 7.26 -14.11 -1.85
CA THR A 223 6.68 -14.50 -3.14
C THR A 223 6.79 -13.36 -4.16
N LEU A 224 7.06 -13.73 -5.39
CA LEU A 224 7.05 -12.86 -6.57
C LEU A 224 6.16 -13.52 -7.63
N ALA A 225 5.06 -12.88 -8.02
CA ALA A 225 4.20 -13.36 -9.10
C ALA A 225 4.07 -12.32 -10.21
N THR A 226 3.94 -12.79 -11.44
CA THR A 226 3.67 -11.92 -12.60
C THR A 226 2.29 -11.28 -12.50
N PRO A 227 2.04 -10.16 -13.23
CA PRO A 227 0.67 -9.78 -13.57
C PRO A 227 -0.02 -10.92 -14.33
N VAL A 228 -1.32 -10.76 -14.58
CA VAL A 228 -2.01 -11.62 -15.53
C VAL A 228 -1.43 -11.42 -16.92
N ILE A 229 -0.88 -12.48 -17.50
CA ILE A 229 -0.30 -12.49 -18.84
C ILE A 229 -1.37 -12.95 -19.82
N ASP A 230 -1.66 -12.11 -20.81
CA ASP A 230 -2.49 -12.47 -21.97
C ASP A 230 -1.62 -13.16 -23.02
N LEU A 231 -1.65 -14.50 -23.07
CA LEU A 231 -0.84 -15.32 -23.98
C LEU A 231 -1.13 -15.06 -25.46
N TRP A 232 -2.31 -14.52 -25.78
CA TRP A 232 -2.61 -14.17 -27.17
C TRP A 232 -1.99 -12.85 -27.59
N ARG A 233 -1.66 -11.99 -26.63
CA ARG A 233 -1.11 -10.64 -26.86
C ARG A 233 0.40 -10.59 -26.65
N GLY A 234 0.90 -11.27 -25.63
CA GLY A 234 2.28 -11.09 -25.13
C GLY A 234 2.55 -9.63 -24.77
N ALA A 235 3.69 -9.11 -25.22
CA ALA A 235 4.14 -7.73 -25.02
C ALA A 235 3.58 -6.73 -26.05
N SER A 236 2.70 -7.16 -26.97
CA SER A 236 2.09 -6.24 -27.93
C SER A 236 1.23 -5.18 -27.22
N LYS A 237 1.33 -3.95 -27.72
CA LYS A 237 0.51 -2.81 -27.28
C LYS A 237 -0.76 -2.64 -28.12
N ASP A 238 -1.03 -3.53 -29.08
CA ASP A 238 -2.19 -3.43 -29.97
C ASP A 238 -3.49 -3.50 -29.20
N PHE A 239 -4.44 -2.59 -29.41
CA PHE A 239 -5.70 -2.63 -28.67
C PHE A 239 -6.50 -3.92 -28.94
N VAL A 240 -6.61 -4.31 -30.21
CA VAL A 240 -7.38 -5.48 -30.67
C VAL A 240 -6.47 -6.71 -30.77
N VAL A 241 -6.79 -7.76 -30.03
CA VAL A 241 -6.08 -9.04 -30.09
C VAL A 241 -6.85 -10.02 -31.01
N PRO A 242 -6.22 -10.66 -32.00
CA PRO A 242 -6.89 -11.69 -32.79
C PRO A 242 -7.39 -12.86 -31.94
N LEU A 243 -8.46 -13.51 -32.39
CA LEU A 243 -8.88 -14.78 -31.77
C LEU A 243 -7.82 -15.83 -32.09
N ARG A 244 -7.22 -16.41 -31.05
CA ARG A 244 -6.07 -17.32 -31.18
C ARG A 244 -6.27 -18.61 -30.41
N CYS A 245 -5.50 -19.64 -30.74
CA CYS A 245 -5.23 -20.75 -29.84
C CYS A 245 -3.75 -20.76 -29.46
N VAL A 246 -3.43 -21.30 -28.29
CA VAL A 246 -2.04 -21.57 -27.89
C VAL A 246 -1.64 -22.91 -28.49
N VAL A 247 -0.48 -22.96 -29.13
CA VAL A 247 0.12 -24.16 -29.72
C VAL A 247 1.18 -24.74 -28.80
N GLU A 248 2.05 -23.88 -28.27
CA GLU A 248 3.10 -24.24 -27.31
C GLU A 248 3.30 -23.07 -26.34
N LEU A 249 3.62 -23.38 -25.08
CA LEU A 249 4.01 -22.43 -24.06
C LEU A 249 5.40 -22.81 -23.53
N ALA A 250 6.29 -21.83 -23.44
CA ALA A 250 7.59 -21.94 -22.80
C ALA A 250 7.67 -20.98 -21.60
N LEU A 251 8.14 -21.50 -20.47
CA LEU A 251 8.42 -20.76 -19.24
C LEU A 251 9.91 -20.85 -18.97
N ASP A 252 10.57 -19.70 -18.88
CA ASP A 252 12.00 -19.61 -18.59
C ASP A 252 12.25 -18.64 -17.44
N VAL A 253 12.92 -19.13 -16.40
CA VAL A 253 13.30 -18.34 -15.22
C VAL A 253 14.76 -18.60 -14.92
N GLU A 254 15.54 -17.53 -14.75
CA GLU A 254 16.90 -17.59 -14.26
C GLU A 254 16.98 -16.94 -12.88
N ALA A 255 17.64 -17.63 -11.97
CA ALA A 255 17.77 -17.24 -10.59
C ALA A 255 19.14 -17.67 -10.02
N THR A 256 19.45 -17.22 -8.83
CA THR A 256 20.56 -17.70 -8.01
C THR A 256 20.00 -18.24 -6.71
N THR A 257 20.46 -19.43 -6.30
CA THR A 257 20.08 -20.06 -5.03
C THR A 257 21.36 -20.35 -4.23
N PRO A 258 21.80 -19.43 -3.37
CA PRO A 258 22.89 -19.69 -2.44
C PRO A 258 22.61 -20.91 -1.55
N ALA A 259 23.66 -21.46 -0.92
CA ALA A 259 23.51 -22.56 0.02
C ALA A 259 22.51 -22.20 1.13
N GLY A 260 21.61 -23.13 1.47
CA GLY A 260 20.56 -22.91 2.45
C GLY A 260 19.31 -22.17 1.94
N SER A 261 19.24 -21.87 0.64
CA SER A 261 18.07 -21.25 0.00
C SER A 261 17.48 -22.10 -1.12
N GLU A 262 16.20 -21.87 -1.42
CA GLU A 262 15.49 -22.54 -2.50
C GLU A 262 14.45 -21.62 -3.16
N ILE A 263 14.06 -21.99 -4.38
CA ILE A 263 12.95 -21.35 -5.11
C ILE A 263 12.04 -22.43 -5.68
N HIS A 264 10.74 -22.26 -5.49
CA HIS A 264 9.71 -23.09 -6.11
C HIS A 264 8.88 -22.26 -7.09
N TYR A 265 8.66 -22.79 -8.29
CA TYR A 265 7.90 -22.11 -9.33
C TYR A 265 6.52 -22.73 -9.48
N PHE A 266 5.51 -21.88 -9.54
CA PHE A 266 4.11 -22.24 -9.68
C PHE A 266 3.48 -21.49 -10.82
N MET A 267 2.54 -22.13 -11.51
CA MET A 267 1.73 -21.54 -12.56
C MET A 267 0.25 -21.66 -12.19
N ARG A 268 -0.55 -20.67 -12.57
CA ARG A 268 -2.00 -20.84 -12.65
C ARG A 268 -2.53 -20.28 -13.96
N ARG A 269 -3.69 -20.77 -14.37
CA ARG A 269 -4.31 -20.42 -15.65
C ARG A 269 -5.73 -19.91 -15.43
N GLY A 270 -6.17 -19.01 -16.29
CA GLY A 270 -7.43 -18.30 -16.13
C GLY A 270 -8.20 -18.14 -17.43
N THR A 271 -9.52 -18.05 -17.29
CA THR A 271 -10.44 -17.68 -18.38
C THR A 271 -10.81 -16.19 -18.36
N ASN A 272 -10.37 -15.45 -17.34
CA ASN A 272 -10.68 -14.04 -17.10
C ASN A 272 -9.38 -13.23 -16.96
N PRO A 273 -9.28 -12.02 -17.54
CA PRO A 273 -8.11 -11.15 -17.34
C PRO A 273 -7.92 -10.68 -15.90
N SER A 274 -8.96 -10.66 -15.06
CA SER A 274 -8.85 -10.23 -13.67
C SER A 274 -8.30 -11.33 -12.76
N PRO A 275 -7.20 -11.10 -12.00
CA PRO A 275 -6.52 -12.11 -11.18
C PRO A 275 -7.34 -12.60 -9.97
N CYS A 276 -8.37 -11.85 -9.57
CA CYS A 276 -9.28 -12.17 -8.48
C CYS A 276 -10.68 -12.61 -8.99
N GLY A 277 -10.87 -12.67 -10.31
CA GLY A 277 -12.13 -13.06 -10.92
C GLY A 277 -12.40 -14.56 -10.82
N ALA A 278 -13.66 -14.95 -10.99
CA ALA A 278 -14.03 -16.35 -11.15
C ALA A 278 -13.38 -16.94 -12.41
N GLY A 279 -13.04 -18.24 -12.36
CA GLY A 279 -12.51 -18.98 -13.52
C GLY A 279 -10.99 -19.08 -13.59
N TRP A 280 -10.28 -18.77 -12.50
CA TRP A 280 -8.87 -19.12 -12.29
C TRP A 280 -8.74 -20.46 -11.59
N GLU A 281 -7.79 -21.27 -12.08
CA GLU A 281 -7.37 -22.51 -11.44
C GLU A 281 -6.43 -22.22 -10.25
N PRO A 282 -6.28 -23.16 -9.29
CA PRO A 282 -5.24 -23.06 -8.26
C PRO A 282 -3.84 -23.02 -8.87
N TYR A 283 -2.87 -22.54 -8.07
CA TYR A 283 -1.45 -22.62 -8.44
C TYR A 283 -0.98 -24.09 -8.41
N GLU A 284 -0.40 -24.56 -9.52
CA GLU A 284 0.26 -25.85 -9.64
C GLU A 284 1.78 -25.65 -9.74
N GLN A 285 2.56 -26.50 -9.06
CA GLN A 285 4.02 -26.41 -9.12
C GLN A 285 4.52 -26.90 -10.48
N VAL A 286 5.38 -26.13 -11.12
CA VAL A 286 5.96 -26.43 -12.44
C VAL A 286 7.47 -26.66 -12.40
N GLY A 287 8.14 -26.32 -11.31
CA GLY A 287 9.55 -26.63 -11.10
C GLY A 287 10.12 -26.01 -9.83
N SER A 288 11.44 -26.09 -9.68
CA SER A 288 12.20 -25.50 -8.57
C SER A 288 13.67 -25.30 -8.94
N GLY A 289 14.40 -24.53 -8.13
CA GLY A 289 15.84 -24.32 -8.24
C GLY A 289 16.24 -23.05 -9.00
N ALA A 290 17.54 -22.91 -9.30
CA ALA A 290 18.12 -21.72 -9.92
C ALA A 290 17.72 -21.51 -11.40
N LYS A 291 17.18 -22.53 -12.07
CA LYS A 291 16.74 -22.44 -13.46
C LYS A 291 15.43 -23.20 -13.66
N LEU A 292 14.46 -22.54 -14.27
CA LEU A 292 13.26 -23.16 -14.82
C LEU A 292 13.33 -23.08 -16.34
N THR A 293 13.14 -24.21 -17.03
CA THR A 293 12.87 -24.26 -18.47
C THR A 293 11.80 -25.31 -18.68
N VAL A 294 10.57 -24.89 -18.89
CA VAL A 294 9.40 -25.77 -19.05
C VAL A 294 8.75 -25.49 -20.39
N LYS A 295 8.45 -26.54 -21.13
CA LYS A 295 7.64 -26.49 -22.35
C LYS A 295 6.35 -27.27 -22.16
N LEU A 296 5.23 -26.69 -22.56
CA LEU A 296 3.91 -27.27 -22.44
C LEU A 296 3.20 -27.22 -23.79
N ASP A 297 2.55 -28.32 -24.15
CA ASP A 297 1.64 -28.38 -25.29
C ASP A 297 0.45 -27.43 -25.07
N GLY A 298 0.06 -26.71 -26.11
CA GLY A 298 -1.00 -25.72 -26.04
C GLY A 298 -2.37 -26.28 -25.63
N LYS A 299 -2.66 -27.56 -25.91
CA LYS A 299 -3.87 -28.25 -25.43
C LYS A 299 -3.81 -28.55 -23.94
N ALA A 300 -2.61 -28.71 -23.37
CA ALA A 300 -2.44 -28.84 -21.92
C ALA A 300 -2.61 -27.47 -21.22
N VAL A 301 -2.25 -26.37 -21.89
CA VAL A 301 -2.48 -25.01 -21.38
C VAL A 301 -3.97 -24.66 -21.46
N ASN A 302 -4.61 -24.85 -22.61
CA ASN A 302 -6.06 -24.66 -22.86
C ASN A 302 -6.69 -23.38 -22.27
N ARG A 303 -5.91 -22.30 -22.16
CA ARG A 303 -6.31 -21.02 -21.55
C ARG A 303 -5.59 -19.87 -22.24
N ARG A 304 -6.20 -18.70 -22.20
CA ARG A 304 -5.62 -17.44 -22.71
C ARG A 304 -4.76 -16.73 -21.67
N TYR A 305 -5.15 -16.80 -20.40
CA TYR A 305 -4.51 -16.04 -19.33
C TYR A 305 -3.69 -16.95 -18.42
N LEU A 306 -2.53 -16.45 -18.00
CA LEU A 306 -1.58 -17.17 -17.16
C LEU A 306 -0.97 -16.25 -16.09
N GLN A 307 -0.62 -16.82 -14.94
CA GLN A 307 0.31 -16.20 -13.99
C GLN A 307 1.39 -17.19 -13.58
N LEU A 308 2.63 -16.70 -13.51
CA LEU A 308 3.79 -17.42 -13.01
C LEU A 308 4.18 -16.83 -11.64
N LYS A 309 4.51 -17.68 -10.67
CA LYS A 309 4.87 -17.30 -9.32
C LYS A 309 6.14 -18.03 -8.87
N ALA A 310 7.11 -17.29 -8.35
CA ALA A 310 8.24 -17.80 -7.62
C ALA A 310 7.99 -17.64 -6.11
N VAL A 311 8.17 -18.73 -5.35
CA VAL A 311 8.22 -18.72 -3.89
C VAL A 311 9.69 -18.88 -3.51
N LEU A 312 10.25 -17.85 -2.88
CA LEU A 312 11.64 -17.77 -2.43
C LEU A 312 11.69 -18.17 -0.96
N ALA A 313 12.65 -19.00 -0.56
CA ALA A 313 12.84 -19.36 0.84
C ALA A 313 14.32 -19.45 1.21
N THR A 314 14.63 -19.19 2.48
CA THR A 314 15.98 -19.36 3.05
C THR A 314 15.96 -19.86 4.49
N SER A 315 16.89 -20.76 4.79
CA SER A 315 17.24 -21.23 6.15
C SER A 315 18.49 -20.55 6.71
N ASP A 316 19.22 -19.82 5.86
CA ASP A 316 20.31 -18.93 6.25
C ASP A 316 19.83 -17.48 6.08
N PRO A 317 19.51 -16.76 7.17
CA PRO A 317 18.98 -15.41 7.07
C PRO A 317 20.01 -14.40 6.57
N THR A 318 21.27 -14.80 6.34
CA THR A 318 22.31 -13.95 5.73
C THR A 318 22.45 -14.16 4.22
N ALA A 319 21.72 -15.12 3.64
CA ALA A 319 21.71 -15.41 2.22
C ALA A 319 20.28 -15.43 1.66
N SER A 320 20.10 -14.85 0.47
CA SER A 320 18.81 -14.82 -0.21
C SER A 320 18.91 -15.45 -1.58
N PRO A 321 17.94 -16.27 -2.00
CA PRO A 321 17.80 -16.56 -3.40
C PRO A 321 17.39 -15.28 -4.15
N VAL A 322 17.79 -15.16 -5.41
CA VAL A 322 17.53 -13.99 -6.25
C VAL A 322 16.94 -14.46 -7.56
N VAL A 323 15.76 -13.96 -7.93
CA VAL A 323 15.19 -14.18 -9.26
C VAL A 323 15.69 -13.05 -10.17
N HIS A 324 16.38 -13.40 -11.24
CA HIS A 324 16.97 -12.44 -12.19
C HIS A 324 16.07 -12.17 -13.37
N THR A 325 15.46 -13.23 -13.92
CA THR A 325 14.57 -13.10 -15.08
C THR A 325 13.34 -13.97 -14.94
N MET A 326 12.22 -13.52 -15.46
CA MET A 326 11.01 -14.33 -15.64
C MET A 326 10.47 -14.08 -17.04
N ARG A 327 10.41 -15.11 -17.88
CA ARG A 327 9.95 -15.04 -19.27
C ARG A 327 8.86 -16.07 -19.52
N VAL A 328 7.85 -15.63 -20.24
CA VAL A 328 6.75 -16.45 -20.74
C VAL A 328 6.68 -16.24 -22.24
N GLN A 329 6.87 -17.30 -23.02
CA GLN A 329 6.74 -17.28 -24.47
C GLN A 329 5.64 -18.23 -24.90
N ALA A 330 4.79 -17.81 -25.82
CA ALA A 330 3.77 -18.67 -26.39
C ALA A 330 3.79 -18.61 -27.92
N GLN A 331 3.76 -19.78 -28.54
CA GLN A 331 3.41 -19.91 -29.95
C GLN A 331 1.90 -19.98 -30.06
N VAL A 332 1.33 -19.13 -30.91
CA VAL A 332 -0.12 -19.00 -31.08
C VAL A 332 -0.49 -19.03 -32.56
N GLU A 333 -1.65 -19.58 -32.87
CA GLU A 333 -2.22 -19.59 -34.21
C GLU A 333 -3.48 -18.73 -34.24
N ASP A 334 -3.61 -17.91 -35.28
CA ASP A 334 -4.81 -17.12 -35.51
C ASP A 334 -5.96 -18.05 -35.95
N LEU A 335 -7.05 -18.06 -35.18
CA LEU A 335 -8.28 -18.78 -35.53
C LEU A 335 -9.19 -17.97 -36.46
N VAL A 336 -8.88 -16.69 -36.62
CA VAL A 336 -9.57 -15.74 -37.52
C VAL A 336 -8.53 -14.86 -38.20
N THR A 337 -8.78 -14.51 -39.46
CA THR A 337 -7.92 -13.55 -40.17
C THR A 337 -7.86 -12.23 -39.41
N PRO A 338 -6.67 -11.68 -39.11
CA PRO A 338 -6.54 -10.39 -38.47
C PRO A 338 -7.29 -9.29 -39.23
N LEU A 339 -8.07 -8.52 -38.49
CA LEU A 339 -8.90 -7.45 -39.04
C LEU A 339 -8.03 -6.28 -39.48
N ARG A 340 -7.93 -6.05 -40.79
CA ARG A 340 -7.17 -4.93 -41.39
C ARG A 340 -8.00 -3.67 -41.60
N ASN A 341 -9.32 -3.78 -41.40
CA ASN A 341 -10.29 -2.73 -41.65
C ASN A 341 -10.66 -1.95 -40.39
N MET A 342 -9.86 -2.03 -39.33
CA MET A 342 -10.06 -1.32 -38.06
C MET A 342 -8.81 -0.51 -37.73
N HIS A 343 -9.00 0.78 -37.49
CA HIS A 343 -7.92 1.74 -37.26
C HIS A 343 -8.15 2.47 -35.95
N LEU A 344 -7.29 2.25 -34.96
CA LEU A 344 -7.37 2.93 -33.68
C LEU A 344 -7.07 4.43 -33.88
N VAL A 345 -7.96 5.30 -33.41
CA VAL A 345 -7.84 6.76 -33.51
C VAL A 345 -7.39 7.35 -32.17
N ALA A 346 -7.98 6.90 -31.07
CA ALA A 346 -7.63 7.30 -29.72
C ALA A 346 -7.93 6.17 -28.73
N CYS A 347 -7.13 6.06 -27.67
CA CYS A 347 -7.30 5.02 -26.65
C CYS A 347 -6.77 5.51 -25.31
N ASP A 348 -7.67 5.88 -24.41
CA ASP A 348 -7.40 6.01 -22.98
C ASP A 348 -7.90 4.73 -22.31
N ASN A 349 -7.00 3.74 -22.18
CA ASN A 349 -7.28 2.43 -21.62
C ASN A 349 -6.21 2.12 -20.56
N PRO A 350 -6.49 2.32 -19.26
CA PRO A 350 -5.48 2.29 -18.20
C PRO A 350 -4.96 0.88 -17.94
N VAL A 351 -3.68 0.72 -17.58
CA VAL A 351 -3.14 -0.58 -17.18
C VAL A 351 -3.55 -0.86 -15.74
N MET A 352 -4.26 -1.96 -15.49
CA MET A 352 -4.68 -2.34 -14.14
C MET A 352 -3.51 -2.95 -13.38
N LEU A 353 -2.99 -2.22 -12.39
CA LEU A 353 -2.04 -2.73 -11.41
C LEU A 353 -2.76 -3.01 -10.09
N TYR A 354 -2.53 -4.20 -9.54
CA TYR A 354 -3.16 -4.66 -8.32
C TYR A 354 -2.19 -4.54 -7.14
N PRO A 355 -2.66 -4.14 -5.95
CA PRO A 355 -1.86 -4.20 -4.74
C PRO A 355 -1.60 -5.67 -4.37
N SER A 356 -0.45 -5.94 -3.76
CA SER A 356 -0.16 -7.22 -3.07
C SER A 356 -0.64 -7.21 -1.63
N ILE A 357 -1.04 -6.04 -1.15
CA ILE A 357 -1.67 -5.85 0.14
C ILE A 357 -3.17 -6.11 0.00
N ASP A 358 -3.70 -6.94 0.90
CA ASP A 358 -5.13 -7.16 1.05
C ASP A 358 -5.81 -5.96 1.74
N TRP A 359 -6.14 -4.94 0.95
CA TRP A 359 -6.86 -3.75 1.41
C TRP A 359 -8.28 -4.10 1.83
N GLN A 360 -8.67 -3.70 3.05
CA GLN A 360 -10.02 -3.90 3.55
C GLN A 360 -10.84 -2.61 3.46
N TRP A 361 -11.89 -2.65 2.65
CA TRP A 361 -12.72 -1.48 2.34
C TRP A 361 -14.01 -1.48 3.16
N GLU A 362 -14.45 -0.30 3.62
CA GLU A 362 -15.74 -0.16 4.29
C GLU A 362 -16.87 -0.61 3.37
N ARG A 363 -17.80 -1.37 3.92
CA ARG A 363 -18.91 -1.92 3.13
C ARG A 363 -19.86 -0.81 2.71
N TRP A 364 -20.49 -0.96 1.54
CA TRP A 364 -21.44 0.04 1.04
C TRP A 364 -22.75 0.12 1.84
N ASP A 365 -23.16 -0.96 2.51
CA ASP A 365 -24.46 -1.12 3.16
C ASP A 365 -24.49 -0.67 4.64
N ARG A 366 -23.51 0.14 5.05
CA ARG A 366 -23.48 0.72 6.41
C ARG A 366 -24.65 1.67 6.61
N ALA A 367 -25.48 1.39 7.61
CA ALA A 367 -26.54 2.30 8.05
C ALA A 367 -25.94 3.62 8.57
N GLU A 368 -24.72 3.56 9.08
CA GLU A 368 -23.95 4.71 9.58
C GLU A 368 -23.71 5.78 8.52
N PHE A 369 -23.57 5.42 7.24
CA PHE A 369 -23.42 6.39 6.15
C PHE A 369 -24.67 7.23 5.93
N ALA A 370 -25.85 6.61 5.97
CA ALA A 370 -27.11 7.33 5.87
C ALA A 370 -27.31 8.26 7.08
N GLN A 371 -26.97 7.78 8.29
CA GLN A 371 -27.04 8.59 9.50
C GLN A 371 -26.08 9.79 9.45
N LEU A 372 -24.84 9.60 9.00
CA LEU A 372 -23.86 10.67 8.86
C LEU A 372 -24.33 11.74 7.88
N ARG A 373 -24.82 11.33 6.70
CA ARG A 373 -25.39 12.24 5.69
C ARG A 373 -26.54 13.07 6.23
N GLN A 374 -27.44 12.46 6.99
CA GLN A 374 -28.58 13.15 7.58
C GLN A 374 -28.17 14.14 8.68
N ARG A 375 -27.31 13.72 9.62
CA ARG A 375 -26.91 14.55 10.77
C ARG A 375 -26.16 15.81 10.37
N GLU A 376 -25.31 15.70 9.36
CA GLU A 376 -24.47 16.81 8.90
C GLU A 376 -25.05 17.51 7.67
N ASN A 377 -26.26 17.13 7.23
CA ASN A 377 -26.94 17.71 6.07
C ASN A 377 -26.07 17.76 4.80
N LEU A 378 -25.33 16.67 4.56
CA LEU A 378 -24.29 16.61 3.53
C LEU A 378 -24.85 16.79 2.11
N ASP A 379 -26.09 16.37 1.86
CA ASP A 379 -26.72 16.50 0.56
C ASP A 379 -26.94 17.97 0.16
N GLU A 380 -27.25 18.85 1.12
CA GLU A 380 -27.37 20.30 0.88
C GLU A 380 -26.00 20.93 0.64
N ILE A 381 -24.98 20.54 1.40
CA ILE A 381 -23.60 21.01 1.22
C ILE A 381 -23.09 20.71 -0.19
N LEU A 382 -23.41 19.52 -0.69
CA LEU A 382 -22.98 19.08 -2.01
C LEU A 382 -23.87 19.61 -3.16
N ALA A 383 -25.03 20.17 -2.86
CA ALA A 383 -25.98 20.62 -3.86
C ALA A 383 -25.34 21.62 -4.85
N GLY A 384 -25.51 21.35 -6.15
CA GLY A 384 -24.97 22.19 -7.22
C GLY A 384 -23.47 22.02 -7.51
N SER A 385 -22.79 21.08 -6.86
CA SER A 385 -21.43 20.69 -7.27
C SER A 385 -21.45 20.15 -8.70
N ARG A 386 -20.56 20.66 -9.56
CA ARG A 386 -20.48 20.26 -10.98
C ARG A 386 -19.53 19.10 -11.23
N THR A 387 -18.58 18.91 -10.31
CA THR A 387 -17.52 17.90 -10.40
C THR A 387 -17.42 17.15 -9.08
N GLN A 388 -16.88 15.92 -9.12
CA GLN A 388 -16.58 15.16 -7.91
C GLN A 388 -15.51 15.88 -7.07
N PHE A 389 -14.51 16.49 -7.72
CA PHE A 389 -13.50 17.28 -7.02
C PHE A 389 -14.11 18.45 -6.24
N GLU A 390 -15.00 19.23 -6.86
CA GLU A 390 -15.71 20.32 -6.16
C GLU A 390 -16.49 19.80 -4.94
N ALA A 391 -17.20 18.66 -5.10
CA ALA A 391 -17.94 18.06 -4.00
C ALA A 391 -17.03 17.65 -2.84
N GLN A 392 -15.89 17.01 -3.13
CA GLN A 392 -14.89 16.61 -2.13
C GLN A 392 -14.27 17.83 -1.42
N VAL A 393 -13.96 18.91 -2.16
CA VAL A 393 -13.47 20.18 -1.59
C VAL A 393 -14.51 20.83 -0.68
N ARG A 394 -15.81 20.75 -1.02
CA ARG A 394 -16.88 21.23 -0.14
C ARG A 394 -17.00 20.42 1.15
N LEU A 395 -16.82 19.09 1.09
CA LEU A 395 -16.75 18.26 2.31
C LEU A 395 -15.54 18.60 3.17
N MET A 396 -14.37 18.86 2.58
CA MET A 396 -13.18 19.31 3.30
C MET A 396 -13.43 20.64 4.02
N ASN A 397 -14.08 21.58 3.33
CA ASN A 397 -14.46 22.86 3.92
C ASN A 397 -15.49 22.68 5.05
N HIS A 398 -16.50 21.82 4.86
CA HIS A 398 -17.46 21.49 5.92
C HIS A 398 -16.78 20.86 7.14
N ALA A 399 -15.93 19.85 6.93
CA ALA A 399 -15.14 19.22 7.99
C ALA A 399 -14.38 20.26 8.82
N THR A 400 -13.69 21.18 8.15
CA THR A 400 -12.93 22.26 8.80
C THR A 400 -13.83 23.18 9.62
N GLN A 401 -14.95 23.63 9.06
CA GLN A 401 -15.90 24.53 9.76
C GLN A 401 -16.59 23.84 10.94
N ARG A 402 -16.84 22.54 10.82
CA ARG A 402 -17.39 21.72 11.88
C ARG A 402 -16.40 21.48 13.01
N TRP A 403 -15.10 21.59 12.72
CA TRP A 403 -14.03 21.24 13.63
C TRP A 403 -13.94 22.19 14.82
N ARG A 404 -13.71 21.62 16.01
CA ARG A 404 -13.53 22.37 17.25
C ARG A 404 -12.27 21.93 17.95
N ALA A 405 -11.46 22.91 18.36
CA ALA A 405 -10.20 22.71 19.07
C ALA A 405 -10.35 21.89 20.33
N GLY A 406 -9.50 20.88 20.48
CA GLY A 406 -9.32 20.14 21.72
C GLY A 406 -8.40 18.94 21.51
N GLY A 407 -7.79 18.46 22.59
CA GLY A 407 -7.06 17.21 22.56
C GLY A 407 -8.01 16.01 22.34
N PRO A 408 -7.48 14.84 21.96
CA PRO A 408 -8.29 13.65 21.74
C PRO A 408 -8.65 12.97 23.07
N LEU A 409 -8.14 13.48 24.20
CA LEU A 409 -8.33 12.97 25.55
C LEU A 409 -9.13 13.98 26.40
N PRO A 410 -9.89 13.55 27.43
CA PRO A 410 -10.12 12.14 27.77
C PRO A 410 -11.09 11.45 26.80
N GLU A 411 -11.21 10.13 26.86
CA GLU A 411 -12.11 9.29 26.05
C GLU A 411 -11.76 9.28 24.55
N TYR A 412 -10.58 8.77 24.22
CA TYR A 412 -10.10 8.71 22.83
C TYR A 412 -11.15 8.08 21.88
N PRO A 413 -11.68 8.83 20.89
CA PRO A 413 -12.82 8.40 20.09
C PRO A 413 -12.46 7.28 19.12
N GLY A 414 -13.48 6.53 18.68
CA GLY A 414 -13.37 5.63 17.53
C GLY A 414 -12.82 6.39 16.31
N TRP A 415 -12.17 5.66 15.39
CA TRP A 415 -11.63 6.26 14.16
C TRP A 415 -12.69 6.37 13.05
N ASP A 416 -13.95 6.01 13.34
CA ASP A 416 -15.08 6.23 12.45
C ASP A 416 -15.70 7.63 12.63
N ALA A 417 -16.32 8.15 11.58
CA ALA A 417 -16.81 9.52 11.55
C ALA A 417 -17.99 9.77 12.53
N LEU A 418 -18.79 8.77 12.89
CA LEU A 418 -19.90 8.99 13.83
C LEU A 418 -19.40 9.04 15.28
N SER A 419 -18.43 8.22 15.65
CA SER A 419 -17.75 8.31 16.95
C SER A 419 -17.10 9.68 17.14
N ILE A 420 -16.44 10.20 16.10
CA ILE A 420 -15.83 11.53 16.12
C ILE A 420 -16.90 12.62 16.22
N LEU A 421 -17.97 12.52 15.42
CA LEU A 421 -19.08 13.47 15.47
C LEU A 421 -19.76 13.49 16.84
N ASN A 422 -20.02 12.32 17.43
CA ASN A 422 -20.58 12.18 18.77
C ASN A 422 -19.69 12.86 19.81
N ARG A 423 -18.37 12.72 19.69
CA ARG A 423 -17.42 13.41 20.57
C ARG A 423 -17.52 14.92 20.41
N ILE A 424 -17.57 15.45 19.18
CA ILE A 424 -17.72 16.90 18.98
C ILE A 424 -19.00 17.41 19.67
N ASP A 425 -20.10 16.66 19.56
CA ASP A 425 -21.39 17.02 20.14
C ASP A 425 -21.41 16.93 21.67
N GLN A 426 -20.75 15.94 22.26
CA GLN A 426 -20.78 15.67 23.70
C GLN A 426 -19.67 16.40 24.47
N ALA A 427 -18.43 16.33 23.97
CA ALA A 427 -17.25 16.90 24.62
C ALA A 427 -16.88 18.30 24.09
N GLY A 428 -17.58 18.80 23.06
CA GLY A 428 -17.35 20.12 22.50
C GLY A 428 -16.09 20.26 21.65
N SER A 429 -15.33 19.17 21.43
CA SER A 429 -14.10 19.14 20.61
C SER A 429 -13.96 17.82 19.84
N GLY A 430 -13.32 17.87 18.67
CA GLY A 430 -13.18 16.71 17.77
C GLY A 430 -11.91 15.90 17.97
N GLY A 431 -10.90 16.45 18.66
CA GLY A 431 -9.57 15.88 18.78
C GLY A 431 -8.56 16.50 17.81
N MET A 432 -7.63 15.67 17.34
CA MET A 432 -6.46 16.07 16.55
C MET A 432 -6.66 15.81 15.05
N CYS A 433 -5.59 16.01 14.29
CA CYS A 433 -5.46 15.69 12.87
C CYS A 433 -6.00 14.31 12.47
N ILE A 434 -5.72 13.26 13.25
CA ILE A 434 -6.32 11.93 13.02
C ILE A 434 -7.84 11.98 12.96
N GLN A 435 -8.48 12.56 13.99
CA GLN A 435 -9.94 12.60 14.04
C GLN A 435 -10.49 13.53 12.96
N GLY A 436 -9.83 14.66 12.70
CA GLY A 436 -10.24 15.63 11.67
C GLY A 436 -10.33 14.99 10.30
N ASN A 437 -9.26 14.31 9.92
CA ASN A 437 -9.16 13.74 8.59
C ASN A 437 -9.86 12.39 8.45
N ASN A 438 -10.07 11.62 9.53
CA ASN A 438 -10.99 10.48 9.50
C ASN A 438 -12.46 10.92 9.41
N PHE A 439 -12.85 12.03 10.05
CA PHE A 439 -14.19 12.58 9.90
C PHE A 439 -14.46 12.99 8.44
N LEU A 440 -13.51 13.69 7.82
CA LEU A 440 -13.54 14.00 6.39
C LEU A 440 -13.61 12.72 5.52
N ALA A 441 -12.75 11.74 5.79
CA ALA A 441 -12.75 10.48 5.04
C ALA A 441 -14.10 9.75 5.14
N GLY A 442 -14.71 9.68 6.33
CA GLY A 442 -16.03 9.07 6.52
C GLY A 442 -17.14 9.77 5.75
N MET A 443 -17.10 11.10 5.66
CA MET A 443 -18.06 11.85 4.81
C MET A 443 -17.87 11.53 3.32
N CYS A 444 -16.64 11.45 2.83
CA CYS A 444 -16.37 11.03 1.45
C CYS A 444 -16.87 9.61 1.17
N MET A 445 -16.62 8.67 2.09
CA MET A 445 -17.05 7.27 1.95
C MET A 445 -18.58 7.13 1.93
N ALA A 446 -19.33 8.01 2.60
CA ALA A 446 -20.80 8.00 2.57
C ALA A 446 -21.40 8.27 1.18
N TYR A 447 -20.60 8.81 0.25
CA TYR A 447 -20.95 9.01 -1.17
C TYR A 447 -20.29 7.97 -2.10
N GLY A 448 -19.62 6.96 -1.55
CA GLY A 448 -18.94 5.92 -2.31
C GLY A 448 -17.53 6.28 -2.77
N TRP A 449 -16.98 7.43 -2.36
CA TRP A 449 -15.59 7.77 -2.68
C TRP A 449 -14.66 7.14 -1.65
N GLN A 450 -13.76 6.26 -2.12
CA GLN A 450 -12.79 5.63 -1.25
C GLN A 450 -11.85 6.68 -0.67
N ALA A 451 -11.86 6.82 0.64
CA ALA A 451 -11.02 7.75 1.38
C ALA A 451 -10.38 7.04 2.57
N ARG A 452 -9.24 7.54 3.03
CA ARG A 452 -8.47 6.95 4.11
C ARG A 452 -7.59 7.97 4.79
N LEU A 453 -7.18 7.62 6.02
CA LEU A 453 -6.14 8.34 6.74
C LEU A 453 -4.76 7.96 6.18
N VAL A 454 -3.91 8.96 5.98
CA VAL A 454 -2.48 8.79 5.66
C VAL A 454 -1.67 9.57 6.69
N ASN A 455 -0.71 8.90 7.32
CA ASN A 455 0.17 9.57 8.28
C ASN A 455 1.44 9.97 7.55
N ILE A 456 1.74 11.27 7.61
CA ILE A 456 2.95 11.88 7.08
C ILE A 456 3.86 12.32 8.24
N THR A 457 4.93 13.05 7.96
CA THR A 457 5.84 13.52 9.01
C THR A 457 5.11 14.46 9.97
N ALA A 458 4.88 13.99 11.20
CA ALA A 458 4.26 14.78 12.29
C ALA A 458 2.79 15.22 12.05
N HIS A 459 2.06 14.58 11.12
CA HIS A 459 0.67 14.94 10.82
C HIS A 459 -0.11 13.78 10.17
N GLU A 460 -1.43 13.81 10.23
CA GLU A 460 -2.31 12.85 9.56
C GLU A 460 -3.37 13.54 8.73
N THR A 461 -3.59 12.99 7.55
CA THR A 461 -4.23 13.67 6.43
C THR A 461 -5.26 12.77 5.78
N CYS A 462 -6.20 13.35 5.02
CA CYS A 462 -7.16 12.57 4.26
C CYS A 462 -6.61 12.39 2.83
N GLU A 463 -6.61 11.16 2.35
CA GLU A 463 -6.40 10.90 0.94
C GLU A 463 -7.65 10.23 0.38
N VAL A 464 -8.16 10.76 -0.73
CA VAL A 464 -9.40 10.30 -1.36
C VAL A 464 -9.17 10.00 -2.83
N TRP A 465 -9.78 8.94 -3.33
CA TRP A 465 -9.83 8.65 -4.75
C TRP A 465 -10.74 9.66 -5.47
N ASN A 466 -10.23 10.30 -6.51
CA ASN A 466 -10.97 11.23 -7.32
C ASN A 466 -11.14 10.71 -8.75
N ASP A 467 -12.39 10.52 -9.17
CA ASP A 467 -12.74 9.96 -10.49
C ASP A 467 -12.71 10.99 -11.62
N ASP A 468 -12.70 12.29 -11.34
CA ASP A 468 -12.47 13.30 -12.39
C ASP A 468 -11.01 13.22 -12.89
N PHE A 469 -10.06 13.08 -11.96
CA PHE A 469 -8.64 12.95 -12.28
C PHE A 469 -8.22 11.50 -12.54
N GLY A 470 -8.89 10.52 -11.92
CA GLY A 470 -8.55 9.11 -11.99
C GLY A 470 -7.31 8.76 -11.16
N LYS A 471 -7.16 9.41 -9.99
CA LYS A 471 -6.05 9.20 -9.05
C LYS A 471 -6.43 9.53 -7.60
N TRP A 472 -5.58 9.13 -6.66
CA TRP A 472 -5.62 9.57 -5.27
C TRP A 472 -5.22 11.04 -5.15
N ILE A 473 -5.88 11.79 -4.28
CA ILE A 473 -5.59 13.20 -4.01
C ILE A 473 -5.55 13.47 -2.51
N TYR A 474 -4.64 14.36 -2.12
CA TYR A 474 -4.50 14.90 -0.77
C TYR A 474 -5.60 15.94 -0.49
N LEU A 475 -6.26 15.79 0.65
CA LEU A 475 -7.16 16.77 1.25
C LEU A 475 -6.87 16.90 2.74
N ASP A 476 -7.03 18.09 3.29
CA ASP A 476 -6.84 18.30 4.72
C ASP A 476 -7.88 19.22 5.32
N GLY A 477 -8.78 18.60 6.08
CA GLY A 477 -9.86 19.27 6.79
C GLY A 477 -9.51 19.69 8.21
N TYR A 478 -8.30 19.41 8.70
CA TYR A 478 -7.91 19.74 10.07
C TYR A 478 -7.17 21.09 10.11
N TYR A 479 -7.86 22.17 10.51
CA TYR A 479 -7.35 23.54 10.66
C TYR A 479 -6.80 24.26 9.43
N VAL A 480 -6.45 23.52 8.39
CA VAL A 480 -5.72 24.08 7.25
C VAL A 480 -6.56 24.25 6.00
N ASN A 481 -7.65 23.47 5.88
CA ASN A 481 -8.67 23.58 4.83
C ASN A 481 -8.10 23.75 3.41
N HIS A 482 -7.15 22.88 3.04
CA HIS A 482 -6.48 22.99 1.76
C HIS A 482 -6.20 21.66 1.07
N TYR A 483 -5.93 21.78 -0.22
CA TYR A 483 -5.29 20.77 -1.05
C TYR A 483 -4.04 21.35 -1.73
N VAL A 484 -3.12 20.49 -2.12
CA VAL A 484 -1.91 20.87 -2.87
C VAL A 484 -2.11 20.50 -4.34
N TYR A 485 -1.70 21.36 -5.26
CA TYR A 485 -1.81 21.13 -6.70
C TYR A 485 -0.51 21.42 -7.44
N ASP A 486 -0.29 20.75 -8.57
CA ASP A 486 0.83 21.04 -9.47
C ASP A 486 0.67 22.44 -10.06
N GLN A 487 1.68 23.30 -9.90
CA GLN A 487 1.56 24.71 -10.28
C GLN A 487 1.39 24.91 -11.80
N ALA A 488 1.89 23.98 -12.63
CA ALA A 488 1.82 24.09 -14.08
C ALA A 488 0.47 23.60 -14.64
N THR A 489 -0.10 22.54 -14.07
CA THR A 489 -1.32 21.92 -14.59
C THR A 489 -2.59 22.30 -13.80
N GLY A 490 -2.44 22.71 -12.54
CA GLY A 490 -3.55 22.90 -11.62
C GLY A 490 -4.15 21.59 -11.09
N GLU A 491 -3.58 20.43 -11.43
CA GLU A 491 -4.08 19.14 -10.95
C GLU A 491 -3.72 18.92 -9.47
N PRO A 492 -4.67 18.46 -8.63
CA PRO A 492 -4.39 18.13 -7.24
C PRO A 492 -3.37 16.99 -7.14
N LEU A 493 -2.54 17.01 -6.09
CA LEU A 493 -1.47 16.06 -5.86
C LEU A 493 -1.88 14.92 -4.91
N SER A 494 -1.30 13.75 -5.11
CA SER A 494 -1.30 12.66 -4.12
C SER A 494 -0.22 12.85 -3.06
N ILE A 495 -0.24 12.06 -1.98
CA ILE A 495 0.88 12.06 -1.02
C ILE A 495 2.18 11.59 -1.68
N LEU A 496 2.13 10.66 -2.63
CA LEU A 496 3.32 10.22 -3.38
C LEU A 496 3.91 11.35 -4.23
N ASP A 497 3.06 12.11 -4.92
CA ASP A 497 3.49 13.28 -5.69
C ASP A 497 4.20 14.30 -4.78
N MET A 498 3.59 14.61 -3.62
CA MET A 498 4.15 15.52 -2.64
C MET A 498 5.47 15.00 -2.04
N HIS A 499 5.56 13.68 -1.79
CA HIS A 499 6.76 13.04 -1.28
C HIS A 499 7.93 13.19 -2.25
N ASN A 500 7.71 12.93 -3.53
CA ASN A 500 8.74 13.10 -4.57
C ASN A 500 9.23 14.56 -4.65
N ARG A 501 8.31 15.53 -4.65
CA ARG A 501 8.65 16.96 -4.65
C ARG A 501 9.43 17.35 -3.39
N PHE A 502 9.10 16.78 -2.23
CA PHE A 502 9.84 17.01 -0.99
C PHE A 502 11.29 16.47 -1.09
N LEU A 503 11.46 15.26 -1.60
CA LEU A 503 12.79 14.66 -1.77
C LEU A 503 13.63 15.42 -2.79
N ASP A 504 13.04 15.86 -3.90
CA ASP A 504 13.76 16.63 -4.92
C ASP A 504 14.29 17.96 -4.35
N ALA A 505 13.54 18.59 -3.43
CA ALA A 505 13.94 19.84 -2.80
C ALA A 505 14.98 19.69 -1.68
N HIS A 506 14.92 18.61 -0.89
CA HIS A 506 15.69 18.47 0.35
C HIS A 506 16.73 17.36 0.35
N TYR A 507 16.58 16.36 -0.52
CA TYR A 507 17.39 15.14 -0.57
C TYR A 507 17.68 14.71 -2.03
N PRO A 508 18.17 15.60 -2.92
CA PRO A 508 18.36 15.26 -4.33
C PRO A 508 19.41 14.16 -4.56
N ASP A 509 20.47 14.16 -3.75
CA ASP A 509 21.67 13.35 -4.00
C ASP A 509 22.01 12.37 -2.87
N ARG A 510 21.16 12.25 -1.84
CA ARG A 510 21.41 11.36 -0.70
C ARG A 510 20.12 10.89 -0.03
N PRO A 511 20.13 9.74 0.65
CA PRO A 511 19.03 9.35 1.51
C PRO A 511 18.89 10.24 2.75
N ILE A 512 17.68 10.23 3.30
CA ILE A 512 17.38 10.75 4.64
C ILE A 512 18.16 9.95 5.68
N ASP A 513 18.85 10.67 6.56
CA ASP A 513 19.39 10.13 7.80
C ASP A 513 18.40 10.42 8.94
N TRP A 514 17.54 9.44 9.24
CA TRP A 514 16.52 9.56 10.28
C TRP A 514 17.08 9.96 11.66
N MET A 515 18.34 9.67 11.95
CA MET A 515 18.94 9.94 13.27
C MET A 515 19.52 11.34 13.39
N HIS A 516 19.77 12.03 12.28
CA HIS A 516 20.43 13.34 12.25
C HIS A 516 19.64 14.43 11.51
N ASP A 517 18.87 14.08 10.48
CA ASP A 517 18.12 15.05 9.71
C ASP A 517 16.85 15.50 10.44
N THR A 518 16.52 16.79 10.32
CA THR A 518 15.22 17.33 10.77
C THR A 518 14.21 17.23 9.64
N MET A 519 13.08 16.57 9.93
CA MET A 519 12.03 16.34 8.93
C MET A 519 11.06 17.51 8.79
N HIS A 520 10.99 18.40 9.79
CA HIS A 520 10.32 19.69 9.63
C HIS A 520 11.20 20.62 8.80
N LYS A 521 10.70 21.02 7.63
CA LYS A 521 11.36 21.97 6.74
C LYS A 521 10.53 23.25 6.65
N GLU A 522 11.11 24.37 7.06
CA GLU A 522 10.53 25.68 6.78
C GLU A 522 10.84 26.04 5.32
N ALA A 523 9.88 25.85 4.43
CA ALA A 523 10.00 26.17 3.01
C ALA A 523 8.70 26.73 2.45
N ALA A 524 8.81 27.66 1.50
CA ALA A 524 7.66 28.21 0.82
C ALA A 524 7.08 27.17 -0.14
N VAL A 525 5.77 27.24 -0.38
CA VAL A 525 5.08 26.31 -1.29
C VAL A 525 5.68 26.36 -2.72
N ALA A 526 6.08 27.56 -3.14
CA ALA A 526 6.71 27.79 -4.45
C ALA A 526 8.06 27.05 -4.61
N ASP A 527 8.76 26.76 -3.52
CA ASP A 527 10.06 26.06 -3.57
C ASP A 527 9.92 24.61 -4.07
N TYR A 528 8.69 24.09 -4.06
CA TYR A 528 8.34 22.74 -4.52
C TYR A 528 7.67 22.72 -5.89
N SER A 529 7.52 23.87 -6.57
CA SER A 529 6.74 24.00 -7.81
C SER A 529 5.28 23.55 -7.68
N VAL A 530 4.67 23.82 -6.52
CA VAL A 530 3.26 23.50 -6.25
C VAL A 530 2.49 24.76 -5.84
N GLY A 531 1.17 24.70 -5.94
CA GLY A 531 0.26 25.71 -5.41
C GLY A 531 -0.63 25.15 -4.30
N LEU A 532 -1.27 26.06 -3.56
CA LEU A 532 -2.15 25.73 -2.44
C LEU A 532 -3.58 26.19 -2.74
N GLY A 533 -4.51 25.24 -2.79
CA GLY A 533 -5.93 25.52 -2.90
C GLY A 533 -6.54 25.64 -1.52
N VAL A 534 -6.67 26.87 -1.01
CA VAL A 534 -7.23 27.16 0.32
C VAL A 534 -8.70 27.55 0.20
N VAL A 535 -9.57 26.94 1.00
CA VAL A 535 -10.97 27.33 1.09
C VAL A 535 -11.19 28.16 2.36
N GLY A 536 -11.82 29.33 2.21
CA GLY A 536 -12.09 30.25 3.32
C GLY A 536 -10.93 31.21 3.65
N PRO A 537 -11.13 32.10 4.64
CA PRO A 537 -10.24 33.25 4.87
C PRO A 537 -9.00 32.96 5.74
N GLY A 538 -8.90 31.76 6.31
CA GLY A 538 -7.83 31.39 7.24
C GLY A 538 -6.50 31.15 6.52
N ARG A 539 -5.39 31.63 7.12
CA ARG A 539 -4.05 31.23 6.67
C ARG A 539 -3.74 29.83 7.22
N PRO A 540 -3.41 28.84 6.38
CA PRO A 540 -3.02 27.51 6.84
C PRO A 540 -1.81 27.55 7.77
N ILE A 541 -1.83 26.75 8.83
CA ILE A 541 -0.71 26.62 9.77
C ILE A 541 0.47 25.79 9.21
N HIS A 542 0.22 25.01 8.16
CA HIS A 542 1.21 24.31 7.35
C HIS A 542 0.74 24.24 5.90
N ASN A 543 1.65 23.85 4.99
CA ASN A 543 1.37 23.70 3.55
C ASN A 543 1.24 22.23 3.08
N GLY A 544 1.33 21.28 4.01
CA GLY A 544 1.23 19.84 3.73
C GLY A 544 2.52 19.27 3.13
N ILE A 545 3.04 19.88 2.06
CA ILE A 545 4.21 19.38 1.31
C ILE A 545 5.51 19.37 2.14
N SER A 546 5.68 20.33 3.06
CA SER A 546 6.82 20.35 4.01
C SER A 546 6.85 19.18 5.00
N LEU A 547 5.75 18.42 5.10
CA LEU A 547 5.59 17.27 5.99
C LEU A 547 5.62 15.93 5.22
N ALA A 548 5.80 15.96 3.89
CA ALA A 548 5.71 14.78 3.03
C ALA A 548 7.01 13.95 2.95
N ALA A 549 7.93 14.06 3.92
CA ALA A 549 9.18 13.28 3.93
C ALA A 549 8.99 11.76 4.05
N PHE A 550 7.83 11.32 4.53
CA PHE A 550 7.53 9.91 4.79
C PHE A 550 6.02 9.70 4.72
N ALA A 551 5.59 8.50 4.36
CA ALA A 551 4.19 8.10 4.35
C ALA A 551 4.00 6.70 4.94
N ARG A 552 2.91 6.54 5.68
CA ARG A 552 2.42 5.22 6.14
C ARG A 552 0.91 5.20 6.18
N MET A 553 0.34 4.00 6.08
CA MET A 553 -1.10 3.80 6.03
C MET A 553 -1.51 2.52 6.77
N VAL A 554 -2.69 2.54 7.39
CA VAL A 554 -3.36 1.31 7.81
C VAL A 554 -3.95 0.67 6.55
N PRO A 555 -3.78 -0.63 6.28
CA PRO A 555 -4.30 -1.30 5.08
C PRO A 555 -5.83 -1.47 5.06
N ARG A 556 -6.59 -0.52 5.63
CA ARG A 556 -8.04 -0.53 5.67
C ARG A 556 -8.64 0.84 5.95
N ASN A 557 -9.92 1.00 5.60
CA ASN A 557 -10.74 2.15 6.00
C ASN A 557 -12.09 1.76 6.64
N ASN A 558 -12.31 0.47 6.92
CA ASN A 558 -13.57 -0.08 7.42
C ASN A 558 -13.78 0.06 8.95
N TRP A 559 -13.67 1.27 9.48
CA TRP A 559 -13.74 1.52 10.93
C TRP A 559 -15.12 1.28 11.55
N TYR A 560 -16.22 1.32 10.79
CA TYR A 560 -17.55 0.93 11.27
C TYR A 560 -17.72 -0.59 11.33
N GLU A 561 -17.27 -1.31 10.30
CA GLU A 561 -17.35 -2.78 10.31
C GLU A 561 -16.35 -3.40 11.30
N LYS A 562 -15.13 -2.89 11.33
CA LYS A 562 -14.03 -3.37 12.16
C LYS A 562 -13.41 -2.20 12.93
N PRO A 563 -13.92 -1.89 14.14
CA PRO A 563 -13.37 -0.80 14.95
C PRO A 563 -11.92 -1.03 15.38
N LEU A 564 -11.51 -2.30 15.51
CA LEU A 564 -10.18 -2.73 15.94
C LEU A 564 -9.47 -3.56 14.84
N PRO A 565 -8.12 -3.61 14.81
CA PRO A 565 -7.19 -2.91 15.69
C PRO A 565 -7.21 -1.40 15.45
N ARG A 566 -7.23 -0.64 16.53
CA ARG A 566 -7.14 0.82 16.55
C ARG A 566 -5.87 1.20 17.29
N PRO A 567 -4.89 1.82 16.61
CA PRO A 567 -3.65 2.21 17.26
C PRO A 567 -3.87 3.16 18.46
N LEU A 568 -3.17 2.90 19.57
CA LEU A 568 -3.40 3.57 20.86
C LEU A 568 -2.93 5.02 20.86
N SER A 569 -3.86 5.96 20.87
CA SER A 569 -3.58 7.40 21.00
C SER A 569 -2.51 7.92 20.02
N HIS A 570 -2.44 7.34 18.82
CA HIS A 570 -1.51 7.78 17.79
C HIS A 570 -1.69 9.27 17.49
N GLY A 571 -0.61 9.93 17.10
CA GLY A 571 -0.56 11.39 16.95
C GLY A 571 -0.33 12.16 18.27
N SER A 572 -0.70 11.60 19.44
CA SER A 572 -0.44 12.22 20.76
C SER A 572 0.94 11.87 21.33
N SER A 573 1.54 10.77 20.88
CA SER A 573 2.91 10.36 21.25
C SER A 573 3.79 10.19 20.01
N TRP A 574 3.51 9.14 19.23
CA TRP A 574 4.05 8.84 17.91
C TRP A 574 3.19 7.74 17.27
N TRP A 575 3.72 7.02 16.30
CA TRP A 575 3.06 5.88 15.65
C TRP A 575 3.76 4.55 15.94
N PRO A 576 3.70 4.01 17.18
CA PRO A 576 4.41 2.79 17.57
C PRO A 576 3.83 1.47 17.02
N TRP A 577 2.54 1.45 16.65
CA TRP A 577 1.87 0.26 16.11
C TRP A 577 2.56 -0.27 14.85
N ASP A 578 2.70 -1.59 14.75
CA ASP A 578 3.48 -2.26 13.70
C ASP A 578 2.62 -2.79 12.53
N GLY A 579 1.30 -2.57 12.57
CA GLY A 579 0.38 -2.97 11.50
C GLY A 579 0.29 -2.01 10.32
N TYR A 580 1.17 -1.00 10.23
CA TYR A 580 1.23 -0.07 9.10
C TYR A 580 1.94 -0.68 7.90
N ILE A 581 1.50 -0.29 6.69
CA ILE A 581 2.38 -0.34 5.52
C ILE A 581 3.18 0.96 5.50
N ASN A 582 4.49 0.87 5.32
CA ASN A 582 5.40 2.00 5.30
C ASN A 582 6.05 2.16 3.92
N TRP A 583 6.04 3.38 3.38
CA TRP A 583 6.77 3.67 2.15
C TRP A 583 8.28 3.61 2.40
N TYR A 584 9.03 3.05 1.47
CA TYR A 584 10.48 3.21 1.39
C TYR A 584 10.91 3.39 -0.06
N ASP A 585 12.07 3.99 -0.26
CA ASP A 585 12.76 4.05 -1.56
C ASP A 585 14.26 4.32 -1.33
N GLU A 586 15.01 4.58 -2.39
CA GLU A 586 16.45 4.86 -2.32
C GLU A 586 16.80 6.10 -1.49
N ARG A 587 15.90 7.09 -1.43
CA ARG A 587 16.10 8.34 -0.68
C ARG A 587 15.39 8.34 0.67
N THR A 588 14.44 7.43 0.88
CA THR A 588 13.66 7.26 2.10
C THR A 588 13.89 5.85 2.64
N PRO A 589 15.05 5.59 3.30
CA PRO A 589 15.39 4.25 3.75
C PRO A 589 14.37 3.74 4.78
N PRO A 590 14.13 2.42 4.87
CA PRO A 590 13.18 1.85 5.81
C PRO A 590 13.41 2.32 7.25
N LYS A 591 12.35 2.84 7.88
CA LYS A 591 12.35 3.12 9.32
C LYS A 591 12.44 1.80 10.10
N ARG A 592 13.39 1.71 11.05
CA ARG A 592 13.77 0.45 11.72
C ARG A 592 12.81 -0.05 12.78
N GLN A 593 11.81 0.73 13.14
CA GLN A 593 10.79 0.34 14.10
C GLN A 593 9.57 -0.35 13.48
N TYR A 594 9.51 -0.56 12.15
CA TYR A 594 8.38 -1.24 11.52
C TYR A 594 8.79 -2.54 10.81
N SER A 595 7.83 -3.45 10.66
CA SER A 595 8.02 -4.74 9.99
C SER A 595 7.66 -4.72 8.51
N LEU A 596 6.69 -3.90 8.11
CA LEU A 596 6.09 -3.94 6.78
C LEU A 596 6.42 -2.67 6.00
N HIS A 597 7.13 -2.84 4.88
CA HIS A 597 7.50 -1.77 3.96
C HIS A 597 7.21 -2.17 2.50
N THR A 598 6.98 -1.17 1.66
CA THR A 598 6.86 -1.32 0.20
C THR A 598 7.39 -0.06 -0.51
N ASP A 599 8.05 -0.26 -1.67
CA ASP A 599 8.45 0.77 -2.63
C ASP A 599 7.59 0.69 -3.90
N ARG A 600 6.49 -0.07 -3.85
CA ARG A 600 5.59 -0.30 -4.98
C ARG A 600 4.40 0.64 -4.89
N PRO A 601 4.26 1.61 -5.82
CA PRO A 601 3.19 2.59 -5.75
C PRO A 601 1.81 1.95 -5.66
N GLN A 602 1.51 0.89 -6.42
CA GLN A 602 0.21 0.24 -6.42
C GLN A 602 -0.16 -0.47 -5.11
N ASP A 603 0.81 -0.81 -4.26
CA ASP A 603 0.52 -1.40 -2.94
C ASP A 603 -0.08 -0.36 -1.99
N MET A 604 0.33 0.91 -2.11
CA MET A 604 -0.19 2.02 -1.31
C MET A 604 -1.24 2.85 -2.05
N TRP A 605 -1.09 3.11 -3.34
CA TRP A 605 -1.96 3.92 -4.20
C TRP A 605 -2.49 3.10 -5.40
N PRO A 606 -3.31 2.06 -5.16
CA PRO A 606 -3.88 1.27 -6.25
C PRO A 606 -4.80 2.14 -7.11
N GLU A 607 -4.85 1.87 -8.41
CA GLU A 607 -5.88 2.46 -9.28
C GLU A 607 -7.25 1.89 -8.91
N LEU A 608 -8.22 2.78 -8.64
CA LEU A 608 -9.58 2.41 -8.29
C LEU A 608 -10.58 2.89 -9.36
N ASN A 609 -11.72 2.21 -9.49
CA ASN A 609 -12.86 2.63 -10.33
C ASN A 609 -12.57 2.86 -11.83
N ARG A 610 -11.34 2.63 -12.29
CA ARG A 610 -10.93 2.62 -13.69
C ARG A 610 -11.33 1.30 -14.34
N VAL A 611 -11.58 1.33 -15.65
CA VAL A 611 -11.94 0.14 -16.41
C VAL A 611 -10.91 -0.14 -17.48
N HIS A 612 -10.29 -1.32 -17.48
CA HIS A 612 -9.53 -1.79 -18.64
C HIS A 612 -10.43 -2.55 -19.60
N VAL A 613 -10.36 -2.19 -20.88
CA VAL A 613 -11.10 -2.84 -21.98
C VAL A 613 -10.17 -3.80 -22.70
N HIS A 614 -10.47 -5.08 -22.59
CA HIS A 614 -9.82 -6.15 -23.35
C HIS A 614 -10.60 -6.40 -24.64
N ALA A 615 -10.08 -6.00 -25.79
CA ALA A 615 -10.72 -6.19 -27.09
C ALA A 615 -10.14 -7.40 -27.85
N THR A 616 -11.03 -8.24 -28.37
CA THR A 616 -10.70 -9.41 -29.19
C THR A 616 -11.43 -9.35 -30.52
N ALA A 617 -10.72 -9.65 -31.61
CA ALA A 617 -11.31 -9.71 -32.95
C ALA A 617 -12.38 -10.82 -33.03
N ALA A 618 -13.44 -10.56 -33.79
CA ALA A 618 -14.38 -11.59 -34.21
C ALA A 618 -14.00 -12.10 -35.62
N ALA A 619 -14.56 -13.24 -36.01
CA ALA A 619 -14.50 -13.71 -37.40
C ALA A 619 -15.22 -12.73 -38.36
N ALA A 620 -16.24 -12.04 -37.86
CA ALA A 620 -16.94 -10.98 -38.61
C ALA A 620 -16.14 -9.67 -38.55
N THR A 621 -16.09 -8.96 -39.68
CA THR A 621 -15.30 -7.72 -39.86
C THR A 621 -16.00 -6.45 -39.36
N ASP A 622 -17.16 -6.61 -38.73
CA ASP A 622 -18.05 -5.55 -38.25
C ASP A 622 -18.20 -5.52 -36.73
N ARG A 623 -17.43 -6.32 -35.98
CA ARG A 623 -17.58 -6.38 -34.52
C ARG A 623 -16.33 -6.79 -33.76
N LEU A 624 -16.27 -6.37 -32.50
CA LEU A 624 -15.26 -6.80 -31.52
C LEU A 624 -15.94 -7.43 -30.30
N PHE A 625 -15.30 -8.43 -29.72
CA PHE A 625 -15.66 -8.95 -28.40
C PHE A 625 -14.85 -8.17 -27.35
N VAL A 626 -15.54 -7.44 -26.47
CA VAL A 626 -14.91 -6.68 -25.41
C VAL A 626 -15.19 -7.29 -24.04
N ARG A 627 -14.20 -7.24 -23.16
CA ARG A 627 -14.33 -7.59 -21.75
C ARG A 627 -13.83 -6.45 -20.87
N PHE A 628 -14.50 -6.25 -19.75
CA PHE A 628 -14.19 -5.17 -18.82
C PHE A 628 -13.59 -5.72 -17.54
N GLU A 629 -12.50 -5.08 -17.09
CA GLU A 629 -11.81 -5.36 -15.85
C GLU A 629 -11.76 -4.09 -15.01
N THR A 630 -11.92 -4.21 -13.70
CA THR A 630 -11.86 -3.07 -12.76
C THR A 630 -11.34 -3.53 -11.42
N ASN A 631 -10.68 -2.62 -10.71
CA ASN A 631 -10.45 -2.70 -9.27
C ASN A 631 -11.35 -1.65 -8.62
N ALA A 632 -12.53 -2.05 -8.13
CA ALA A 632 -13.53 -1.13 -7.62
C ALA A 632 -14.12 -1.67 -6.30
N PRO A 633 -13.70 -1.12 -5.14
CA PRO A 633 -14.33 -1.43 -3.88
C PRO A 633 -15.84 -1.16 -3.96
N ASN A 634 -16.63 -2.08 -3.43
CA ASN A 634 -18.09 -2.05 -3.54
C ASN A 634 -18.61 -2.01 -4.99
N PHE A 635 -17.93 -2.65 -5.95
CA PHE A 635 -18.38 -2.72 -7.35
C PHE A 635 -19.85 -3.15 -7.49
N SER A 636 -20.61 -2.49 -8.37
CA SER A 636 -21.97 -2.90 -8.73
C SER A 636 -22.08 -3.38 -10.15
N HIS A 637 -21.74 -2.54 -11.14
CA HIS A 637 -21.91 -2.84 -12.56
C HIS A 637 -21.03 -1.93 -13.43
N PHE A 638 -20.98 -2.22 -14.73
CA PHE A 638 -20.38 -1.34 -15.73
C PHE A 638 -21.47 -0.53 -16.44
N GLU A 639 -21.20 0.74 -16.70
CA GLU A 639 -21.99 1.54 -17.64
C GLU A 639 -21.18 1.77 -18.92
N LEU A 640 -21.86 1.72 -20.07
CA LEU A 640 -21.28 1.87 -21.39
C LEU A 640 -22.08 2.88 -22.23
N ASP A 641 -21.38 3.76 -22.93
CA ASP A 641 -21.91 4.71 -23.91
C ASP A 641 -21.17 4.49 -25.24
N ALA A 642 -21.85 3.83 -26.17
CA ALA A 642 -21.36 3.60 -27.53
C ALA A 642 -21.94 4.67 -28.45
N ASP A 643 -21.06 5.31 -29.22
CA ASP A 643 -21.41 6.31 -30.23
C ASP A 643 -22.30 7.45 -29.71
N GLU A 644 -22.08 7.85 -28.45
CA GLU A 644 -22.80 8.95 -27.79
C GLU A 644 -24.31 8.73 -27.71
N THR A 645 -24.74 7.47 -27.68
CA THR A 645 -26.16 7.07 -27.59
C THR A 645 -26.69 7.02 -26.15
N GLY A 646 -25.84 7.32 -25.18
CA GLY A 646 -26.17 7.42 -23.76
C GLY A 646 -25.72 6.19 -22.95
N TRP A 647 -25.49 6.42 -21.66
CA TRP A 647 -25.02 5.41 -20.71
C TRP A 647 -26.07 4.34 -20.44
N LYS A 648 -25.65 3.07 -20.56
CA LYS A 648 -26.47 1.89 -20.26
C LYS A 648 -25.68 0.91 -19.40
N GLU A 649 -26.35 0.26 -18.46
CA GLU A 649 -25.78 -0.85 -17.71
C GLU A 649 -25.49 -2.03 -18.66
N VAL A 650 -24.29 -2.61 -18.52
CA VAL A 650 -23.85 -3.76 -19.32
C VAL A 650 -23.16 -4.80 -18.45
N ALA A 651 -23.16 -6.05 -18.93
CA ALA A 651 -22.36 -7.11 -18.34
C ALA A 651 -20.86 -6.88 -18.57
N ALA A 652 -20.02 -7.61 -17.84
CA ALA A 652 -18.56 -7.56 -17.99
C ALA A 652 -18.05 -8.05 -19.36
N GLN A 653 -18.92 -8.65 -20.18
CA GLN A 653 -18.65 -9.04 -21.55
C GLN A 653 -19.69 -8.40 -22.46
N TRP A 654 -19.23 -7.84 -23.58
CA TRP A 654 -20.11 -7.15 -24.52
C TRP A 654 -19.60 -7.28 -25.96
N VAL A 655 -20.51 -7.14 -26.92
CA VAL A 655 -20.19 -7.19 -28.36
C VAL A 655 -20.28 -5.77 -28.91
N TRP A 656 -19.15 -5.22 -29.32
CA TRP A 656 -19.10 -3.91 -29.97
C TRP A 656 -19.35 -4.07 -31.46
N LEU A 657 -20.59 -3.77 -31.89
CA LEU A 657 -20.94 -3.67 -33.30
C LEU A 657 -20.43 -2.34 -33.85
N LEU A 658 -19.72 -2.40 -34.96
CA LEU A 658 -19.01 -1.26 -35.53
C LEU A 658 -19.66 -0.83 -36.84
N GLN A 659 -19.99 0.45 -36.94
CA GLN A 659 -20.43 1.08 -38.18
C GLN A 659 -19.25 1.46 -39.07
N SER A 660 -19.51 1.67 -40.36
CA SER A 660 -18.53 2.24 -41.28
C SER A 660 -18.13 3.66 -40.83
N GLY A 661 -16.84 3.97 -40.87
CA GLY A 661 -16.29 5.20 -40.34
C GLY A 661 -16.07 5.15 -38.82
N ARG A 662 -16.39 6.24 -38.13
CA ARG A 662 -16.00 6.48 -36.73
C ARG A 662 -16.91 5.74 -35.75
N ASN A 663 -16.28 5.11 -34.76
CA ASN A 663 -16.91 4.43 -33.64
C ASN A 663 -16.26 4.89 -32.33
N THR A 664 -17.07 5.14 -31.32
CA THR A 664 -16.62 5.56 -29.98
C THR A 664 -17.19 4.63 -28.92
N LEU A 665 -16.36 4.18 -28.00
CA LEU A 665 -16.72 3.39 -26.83
C LEU A 665 -16.27 4.11 -25.58
N ARG A 666 -17.21 4.39 -24.67
CA ARG A 666 -16.91 4.92 -23.33
C ARG A 666 -17.44 3.93 -22.30
N VAL A 667 -16.59 3.52 -21.35
CA VAL A 667 -16.97 2.54 -20.31
C VAL A 667 -16.50 3.03 -18.95
N ARG A 668 -17.33 2.89 -17.92
CA ARG A 668 -16.97 3.19 -16.54
C ARG A 668 -17.52 2.16 -15.56
N ALA A 669 -16.86 2.02 -14.41
CA ALA A 669 -17.37 1.25 -13.29
C ALA A 669 -18.33 2.11 -12.45
N VAL A 670 -19.34 1.47 -11.87
CA VAL A 670 -20.26 2.09 -10.90
C VAL A 670 -20.24 1.25 -9.63
N ASN A 671 -20.06 1.89 -8.49
CA ASN A 671 -20.12 1.20 -7.20
C ASN A 671 -21.54 1.18 -6.62
N LYS A 672 -21.73 0.40 -5.55
CA LYS A 672 -23.03 0.17 -4.89
C LYS A 672 -23.62 1.42 -4.23
N LEU A 673 -22.82 2.46 -4.01
CA LEU A 673 -23.28 3.78 -3.52
C LEU A 673 -23.57 4.77 -4.66
N GLY A 674 -23.37 4.36 -5.91
CA GLY A 674 -23.66 5.15 -7.11
C GLY A 674 -22.53 6.06 -7.59
N ALA A 675 -21.35 6.02 -6.97
CA ALA A 675 -20.18 6.74 -7.47
C ALA A 675 -19.74 6.14 -8.82
N LYS A 676 -19.37 7.03 -9.75
CA LYS A 676 -19.10 6.71 -11.15
C LYS A 676 -17.65 6.96 -11.47
N GLY A 677 -16.95 5.93 -11.95
CA GLY A 677 -15.54 6.00 -12.29
C GLY A 677 -15.22 6.89 -13.49
N LYS A 678 -13.94 7.28 -13.62
CA LYS A 678 -13.43 7.94 -14.83
C LYS A 678 -13.65 7.04 -16.05
N PRO A 679 -14.37 7.49 -17.09
CA PRO A 679 -14.57 6.68 -18.28
C PRO A 679 -13.27 6.36 -19.01
N THR A 680 -13.09 5.09 -19.34
CA THR A 680 -12.16 4.64 -20.38
C THR A 680 -12.77 4.97 -21.74
N VAL A 681 -11.97 5.51 -22.65
CA VAL A 681 -12.43 6.00 -23.96
C VAL A 681 -11.61 5.37 -25.07
N VAL A 682 -12.29 4.70 -25.99
CA VAL A 682 -11.70 4.10 -27.19
C VAL A 682 -12.40 4.65 -28.42
N VAL A 683 -11.63 5.14 -29.39
CA VAL A 683 -12.14 5.60 -30.69
C VAL A 683 -11.43 4.83 -31.78
N LEU A 684 -12.20 4.24 -32.70
CA LEU A 684 -11.65 3.58 -33.88
C LEU A 684 -12.46 3.91 -35.13
N ASN A 685 -11.81 3.83 -36.29
CA ASN A 685 -12.46 3.89 -37.58
C ASN A 685 -12.53 2.48 -38.17
N ARG A 686 -13.71 2.07 -38.63
CA ARG A 686 -13.89 0.85 -39.43
C ARG A 686 -14.03 1.23 -40.90
N THR A 687 -13.34 0.54 -41.78
CA THR A 687 -13.61 0.59 -43.22
C THR A 687 -14.44 -0.63 -43.62
N ASP A 688 -15.35 -0.48 -44.58
CA ASP A 688 -16.01 -1.64 -45.14
C ASP A 688 -15.02 -2.46 -45.97
N PRO A 689 -15.00 -3.79 -45.84
CA PRO A 689 -14.18 -4.64 -46.69
C PRO A 689 -14.69 -4.57 -48.15
N PRO A 690 -13.79 -4.75 -49.13
CA PRO A 690 -14.15 -4.74 -50.57
C PRO A 690 -15.09 -5.87 -50.97
#